data_AF-A0A1J5C9K1-F1
#
_entry.id   AF-A0A1J5C9K1-F1
#
_cell.length_a   1.000
_cell.length_b   1.000
_cell.length_c   1.000
_cell.angle_alpha   90.00
_cell.angle_beta   90.00
_cell.angle_gamma   90.00
#
_symmetry.space_group_name_H-M   'P 1'
#
loop_
_entity.id
_entity.type
_entity.pdbx_description
1 polymer ?
#
loop_
_entity_poly.entity_id
_entity_poly.type
_entity_poly.pdbx_seq_one_letter_code
_entity_poly.pdbx_strand_id
1 'polypeptide(L)'
;MEDEKEKQNTLKNKNLSQGSKSSMSDVVKSSIDSLQVPQTDILQILPYIIEKDKSGAILKINFHNTFQFASIEHSDFAMEQVLRILELVGSVSKIVLSKQMEFEYPPEQTAMLNDFIDVINYLKKSYNVLDLIPQYQTQPEYLVLFFQFRHILEKIIYSHPIIAYTHINKMRRDIIYKVQYTKDEFKDMHLAFIDKHLTPSLNLLEKTQIIKKIKDSLPGYVGSRDIYTTIFHPLIRPSFIYTNIQLKPSEDAIEINSYSVDNVKVSIYKIKDDINYIYSIEPQEYFLSDTEYNILNEARRIISEYKPFEKSSNVQSEMRNIFSSIILNVLIELNKKYNSSFSYENLLKLRAILVRETVGFGIIEVISNDPKIQDIYINAPAGTKPIYVNHSIYGECKTNIVPTIYDLTAWVTKLKMLSNRPLDESVPTLDTYLNFPPNTRVRIAVTHPPLNAYGIGLTIRRHRSNPWTLPLFIKNKMINSLGAAIISFFVDYSSTFLVAGTRGSGKTSFLSSMIFQVLNKHRFIIVEDTREIDVDTMRKNGYNVESLQAQSPIIQTGTELPVSSAIRVSLRLGDSALILGEVRSEEAITLYEAMRVGALANIVGGTIHGDSPYGVFDRVVNDLHVPITSFKATDIIVITSIIKSPGGLKKERRVTRITEVRKRWTTDPVKENAFVDLMVYNAETDELEPTDALQSGDSEIIKRISSNVVVWKNDWNFVWGDIMLRKAWFDELVKIGNLSPEMLESNFYVTANSAFHNIYENKTTALGYINYDEIFRDLMHWLELKKEKT
;
A
#
# COMPACT_ATOMS: atom_id res chain seq x y z
N MET A 1 26.17 -53.09 16.95
CA MET A 1 27.28 -53.14 17.90
C MET A 1 28.34 -53.99 17.26
N GLU A 2 29.48 -53.51 16.82
CA GLU A 2 30.16 -52.21 16.85
C GLU A 2 31.30 -52.39 15.83
N ASP A 3 31.66 -51.32 15.13
CA ASP A 3 33.02 -50.91 14.75
C ASP A 3 34.00 -51.92 14.11
N GLU A 4 34.87 -51.56 13.19
CA GLU A 4 35.21 -50.37 12.43
C GLU A 4 36.25 -50.86 11.39
N LYS A 5 36.36 -50.16 10.26
CA LYS A 5 37.56 -49.98 9.42
C LYS A 5 38.36 -51.21 8.97
N GLU A 6 38.38 -51.45 7.65
CA GLU A 6 39.61 -51.25 6.86
C GLU A 6 39.38 -51.54 5.36
N LYS A 7 40.04 -50.73 4.54
CA LYS A 7 40.25 -50.92 3.10
C LYS A 7 40.94 -52.26 2.84
N GLN A 8 40.58 -52.94 1.76
CA GLN A 8 41.50 -53.71 0.91
C GLN A 8 40.78 -54.17 -0.36
N ASN A 9 41.23 -53.74 -1.54
CA ASN A 9 42.15 -54.46 -2.45
C ASN A 9 41.39 -55.28 -3.50
N THR A 10 41.42 -54.84 -4.76
CA THR A 10 42.30 -55.34 -5.85
C THR A 10 42.07 -56.80 -6.24
N LEU A 11 42.09 -57.10 -7.54
CA LEU A 11 43.27 -57.64 -8.24
C LEU A 11 42.84 -58.25 -9.59
N LYS A 12 43.63 -57.90 -10.61
CA LYS A 12 44.33 -58.80 -11.55
C LYS A 12 43.73 -59.21 -12.89
N ASN A 13 44.58 -58.89 -13.88
CA ASN A 13 45.22 -59.79 -14.87
C ASN A 13 44.40 -60.11 -16.14
N LYS A 14 44.98 -60.21 -17.35
CA LYS A 14 46.39 -60.36 -17.80
C LYS A 14 46.44 -60.26 -19.34
N ASN A 15 47.59 -59.84 -19.88
CA ASN A 15 48.29 -60.33 -21.10
C ASN A 15 47.63 -60.15 -22.49
N LEU A 16 48.33 -60.05 -23.64
CA LEU A 16 49.71 -59.77 -24.07
C LEU A 16 49.67 -59.68 -25.62
N SER A 17 50.43 -58.75 -26.19
CA SER A 17 51.08 -58.76 -27.53
C SER A 17 50.29 -59.11 -28.81
N GLN A 18 50.26 -58.17 -29.77
CA GLN A 18 51.07 -58.24 -31.00
C GLN A 18 50.90 -56.95 -31.81
N GLY A 19 52.02 -56.38 -32.28
CA GLY A 19 52.04 -55.22 -33.15
C GLY A 19 51.75 -55.57 -34.61
N SER A 20 50.99 -54.71 -35.28
CA SER A 20 50.85 -54.66 -36.72
C SER A 20 51.09 -53.22 -37.19
N LYS A 21 51.84 -53.10 -38.28
CA LYS A 21 52.11 -51.86 -39.01
C LYS A 21 50.82 -51.37 -39.70
N SER A 22 50.46 -50.11 -39.55
CA SER A 22 49.69 -49.32 -40.54
C SER A 22 50.27 -47.90 -40.51
N SER A 23 50.96 -47.45 -41.56
CA SER A 23 50.47 -47.01 -42.87
C SER A 23 50.40 -45.48 -42.90
N MET A 24 51.03 -44.87 -43.89
CA MET A 24 51.06 -43.42 -44.17
C MET A 24 49.67 -42.80 -44.36
N SER A 25 48.60 -43.61 -44.34
CA SER A 25 47.19 -43.19 -44.26
C SER A 25 46.78 -42.58 -42.92
N ASP A 26 47.43 -42.96 -41.82
CA ASP A 26 46.97 -42.57 -40.47
C ASP A 26 47.48 -41.18 -40.06
N VAL A 27 48.54 -40.69 -40.71
CA VAL A 27 49.06 -39.31 -40.56
C VAL A 27 48.29 -38.31 -41.43
N VAL A 28 47.67 -38.76 -42.52
CA VAL A 28 46.83 -37.91 -43.39
C VAL A 28 45.43 -37.70 -42.79
N LYS A 29 44.91 -38.65 -42.01
CA LYS A 29 43.62 -38.51 -41.30
C LYS A 29 43.63 -37.48 -40.17
N SER A 30 44.72 -37.36 -39.41
CA SER A 30 44.80 -36.38 -38.31
C SER A 30 44.94 -34.91 -38.76
N SER A 31 45.29 -34.67 -40.02
CA SER A 31 45.41 -33.32 -40.58
C SER A 31 44.13 -32.84 -41.30
N ILE A 32 43.23 -33.76 -41.68
CA ILE A 32 41.97 -33.43 -42.38
C ILE A 32 40.79 -33.21 -41.40
N ASP A 33 40.87 -33.71 -40.16
CA ASP A 33 39.89 -33.42 -39.10
C ASP A 33 40.04 -32.03 -38.45
N SER A 34 41.03 -31.22 -38.88
CA SER A 34 41.23 -29.84 -38.41
C SER A 34 40.62 -28.75 -39.31
N LEU A 35 39.88 -29.14 -40.35
CA LEU A 35 39.14 -28.26 -41.25
C LEU A 35 37.68 -28.70 -41.38
N GLN A 36 37.01 -28.89 -40.23
CA GLN A 36 35.56 -28.74 -40.21
C GLN A 36 35.25 -27.24 -40.17
N VAL A 37 34.93 -26.70 -41.34
CA VAL A 37 34.05 -25.54 -41.49
C VAL A 37 32.89 -25.72 -40.50
N PRO A 38 32.61 -24.77 -39.60
CA PRO A 38 31.43 -24.87 -38.75
C PRO A 38 30.21 -24.96 -39.65
N GLN A 39 29.62 -26.14 -39.75
CA GLN A 39 28.28 -26.31 -40.27
C GLN A 39 27.36 -25.55 -39.32
N THR A 40 26.88 -24.38 -39.79
CA THR A 40 25.65 -23.71 -39.38
C THR A 40 25.30 -23.78 -37.89
N ASP A 41 25.53 -22.66 -37.19
CA ASP A 41 24.84 -22.32 -35.95
C ASP A 41 23.32 -22.57 -36.12
N ILE A 42 22.84 -23.72 -35.65
CA ILE A 42 21.42 -23.90 -35.39
C ILE A 42 21.14 -23.04 -34.16
N LEU A 43 20.74 -21.80 -34.41
CA LEU A 43 20.19 -20.87 -33.41
C LEU A 43 19.12 -21.61 -32.60
N GLN A 44 19.50 -22.09 -31.41
CA GLN A 44 18.57 -22.81 -30.55
C GLN A 44 17.62 -21.78 -29.93
N ILE A 45 16.43 -21.69 -30.54
CA ILE A 45 15.36 -20.82 -30.05
C ILE A 45 14.94 -21.33 -28.67
N LEU A 46 14.84 -20.41 -27.71
CA LEU A 46 14.43 -20.77 -26.36
C LEU A 46 12.98 -21.27 -26.31
N PRO A 47 12.63 -22.16 -25.36
CA PRO A 47 11.26 -22.57 -25.14
C PRO A 47 10.37 -21.35 -24.86
N TYR A 48 9.25 -21.24 -25.56
CA TYR A 48 8.29 -20.16 -25.37
C TYR A 48 6.85 -20.68 -25.39
N ILE A 49 5.94 -19.91 -24.79
CA ILE A 49 4.51 -20.17 -24.74
C ILE A 49 3.79 -18.90 -25.19
N ILE A 50 2.69 -19.06 -25.92
CA ILE A 50 1.76 -17.96 -26.22
C ILE A 50 0.49 -18.18 -25.42
N GLU A 51 0.22 -17.26 -24.52
CA GLU A 51 -1.03 -17.22 -23.76
C GLU A 51 -1.97 -16.20 -24.40
N LYS A 52 -3.27 -16.47 -24.44
CA LYS A 52 -4.28 -15.50 -24.89
C LYS A 52 -5.10 -15.04 -23.71
N ASP A 53 -5.18 -13.74 -23.51
CA ASP A 53 -6.08 -13.12 -22.55
C ASP A 53 -7.05 -12.14 -23.25
N LYS A 54 -7.87 -11.42 -22.47
CA LYS A 54 -8.81 -10.42 -23.01
C LYS A 54 -8.10 -9.21 -23.65
N SER A 55 -6.80 -9.02 -23.41
CA SER A 55 -5.99 -7.90 -23.87
C SER A 55 -5.10 -8.23 -25.08
N GLY A 56 -4.93 -9.51 -25.41
CA GLY A 56 -4.24 -9.97 -26.63
C GLY A 56 -3.42 -11.24 -26.41
N ALA A 57 -2.43 -11.45 -27.28
CA ALA A 57 -1.48 -12.55 -27.17
C ALA A 57 -0.27 -12.13 -26.32
N ILE A 58 0.04 -12.91 -25.28
CA ILE A 58 1.20 -12.72 -24.40
C ILE A 58 2.26 -13.74 -24.79
N LEU A 59 3.44 -13.27 -25.16
CA LEU A 59 4.60 -14.12 -25.43
C LEU A 59 5.42 -14.30 -24.15
N LYS A 60 5.53 -15.54 -23.66
CA LYS A 60 6.37 -15.89 -22.51
C LYS A 60 7.56 -16.72 -22.95
N ILE A 61 8.78 -16.25 -22.71
CA ILE A 61 10.04 -16.92 -23.10
C ILE A 61 10.75 -17.43 -21.85
N ASN A 62 11.20 -18.69 -21.86
CA ASN A 62 11.81 -19.35 -20.71
C ASN A 62 13.35 -19.35 -20.78
N PHE A 63 13.99 -18.71 -19.81
CA PHE A 63 15.44 -18.57 -19.65
C PHE A 63 16.03 -19.46 -18.53
N HIS A 64 15.25 -20.31 -17.86
CA HIS A 64 15.70 -21.07 -16.67
C HIS A 64 16.93 -21.95 -16.92
N ASN A 65 17.09 -22.48 -18.12
CA ASN A 65 18.22 -23.35 -18.49
C ASN A 65 19.38 -22.60 -19.17
N THR A 66 19.45 -21.27 -18.99
CA THR A 66 20.46 -20.42 -19.64
C THR A 66 21.31 -19.66 -18.62
N PHE A 67 22.59 -19.44 -18.95
CA PHE A 67 23.46 -18.54 -18.18
C PHE A 67 23.24 -17.06 -18.50
N GLN A 68 22.42 -16.75 -19.51
CA GLN A 68 22.17 -15.40 -19.99
C GLN A 68 21.15 -14.67 -19.10
N PHE A 69 21.23 -13.34 -19.11
CA PHE A 69 20.26 -12.47 -18.43
C PHE A 69 18.96 -12.38 -19.25
N ALA A 70 17.83 -12.49 -18.56
CA ALA A 70 16.49 -12.44 -19.16
C ALA A 70 15.98 -10.99 -19.28
N SER A 71 16.77 -10.08 -19.87
CA SER A 71 16.47 -8.66 -19.98
C SER A 71 16.82 -8.13 -21.37
N ILE A 72 15.86 -7.47 -22.02
CA ILE A 72 16.02 -6.89 -23.36
C ILE A 72 17.08 -5.77 -23.33
N GLU A 73 17.13 -5.00 -22.25
CA GLU A 73 18.01 -3.83 -22.08
C GLU A 73 19.45 -4.25 -21.87
N HIS A 74 19.68 -5.33 -21.12
CA HIS A 74 21.02 -5.69 -20.65
C HIS A 74 21.62 -6.91 -21.36
N SER A 75 20.84 -7.66 -22.13
CA SER A 75 21.29 -8.88 -22.82
C SER A 75 21.02 -8.82 -24.32
N ASP A 76 22.09 -8.89 -25.11
CA ASP A 76 22.05 -9.01 -26.56
C ASP A 76 21.39 -10.31 -27.01
N PHE A 77 21.69 -11.40 -26.30
CA PHE A 77 21.05 -12.69 -26.48
C PHE A 77 19.54 -12.63 -26.22
N ALA A 78 19.09 -11.94 -25.18
CA ALA A 78 17.66 -11.84 -24.89
C ALA A 78 16.91 -11.04 -25.97
N MET A 79 17.46 -9.91 -26.42
CA MET A 79 16.89 -9.14 -27.53
C MET A 79 16.81 -9.99 -28.81
N GLU A 80 17.87 -10.74 -29.12
CA GLU A 80 17.90 -11.61 -30.29
C GLU A 80 16.82 -12.69 -30.21
N GLN A 81 16.68 -13.37 -29.06
CA GLN A 81 15.64 -14.38 -28.87
C GLN A 81 14.24 -13.78 -29.01
N VAL A 82 13.99 -12.61 -28.42
CA VAL A 82 12.70 -11.92 -28.53
C VAL A 82 12.37 -11.59 -29.98
N LEU A 83 13.28 -10.91 -30.69
CA LEU A 83 13.05 -10.50 -32.07
C LEU A 83 12.89 -11.69 -33.01
N ARG A 84 13.69 -12.75 -32.84
CA ARG A 84 13.57 -13.98 -33.64
C ARG A 84 12.26 -14.73 -33.38
N ILE A 85 11.81 -14.78 -32.13
CA ILE A 85 10.52 -15.42 -31.81
C ILE A 85 9.38 -14.57 -32.36
N LEU A 86 9.39 -13.25 -32.20
CA LEU A 86 8.39 -12.35 -32.79
C LEU A 86 8.29 -12.49 -34.32
N GLU A 87 9.41 -12.70 -35.00
CA GLU A 87 9.41 -12.99 -36.45
C GLU A 87 8.64 -14.27 -36.79
N LEU A 88 8.67 -15.28 -35.92
CA LEU A 88 7.98 -16.56 -36.12
C LEU A 88 6.50 -16.51 -35.74
N VAL A 89 6.15 -15.91 -34.60
CA VAL A 89 4.78 -15.92 -34.07
C VAL A 89 3.94 -14.70 -34.48
N GLY A 90 4.58 -13.64 -34.99
CA GLY A 90 3.92 -12.39 -35.37
C GLY A 90 3.69 -11.46 -34.17
N SER A 91 2.83 -10.46 -34.37
CA SER A 91 2.62 -9.39 -33.39
C SER A 91 1.93 -9.90 -32.12
N VAL A 92 2.50 -9.52 -30.97
CA VAL A 92 1.97 -9.87 -29.64
C VAL A 92 1.66 -8.59 -28.85
N SER A 93 0.75 -8.66 -27.88
CA SER A 93 0.38 -7.50 -27.06
C SER A 93 1.34 -7.27 -25.90
N LYS A 94 2.04 -8.31 -25.44
CA LYS A 94 2.93 -8.26 -24.27
C LYS A 94 4.02 -9.32 -24.38
N ILE A 95 5.20 -9.03 -23.84
CA ILE A 95 6.34 -9.96 -23.78
C ILE A 95 6.75 -10.17 -22.33
N VAL A 96 7.00 -11.41 -21.93
CA VAL A 96 7.47 -11.79 -20.59
C VAL A 96 8.72 -12.67 -20.73
N LEU A 97 9.84 -12.22 -20.17
CA LEU A 97 11.06 -13.03 -20.06
C LEU A 97 11.12 -13.66 -18.68
N SER A 98 11.11 -14.99 -18.62
CA SER A 98 10.94 -15.76 -17.38
C SER A 98 12.24 -16.47 -16.99
N LYS A 99 12.76 -16.15 -15.81
CA LYS A 99 13.83 -16.89 -15.12
C LYS A 99 13.48 -16.95 -13.62
N GLN A 100 14.41 -16.69 -12.70
CA GLN A 100 14.07 -16.47 -11.28
C GLN A 100 13.14 -15.25 -11.13
N MET A 101 13.43 -14.20 -11.90
CA MET A 101 12.59 -13.01 -12.08
C MET A 101 11.84 -13.08 -13.41
N GLU A 102 10.65 -12.53 -13.45
CA GLU A 102 9.92 -12.24 -14.67
C GLU A 102 10.07 -10.76 -15.03
N PHE A 103 10.45 -10.50 -16.28
CA PHE A 103 10.52 -9.16 -16.87
C PHE A 103 9.37 -9.02 -17.86
N GLU A 104 8.37 -8.25 -17.49
CA GLU A 104 7.16 -8.00 -18.25
C GLU A 104 7.27 -6.66 -18.99
N TYR A 105 7.21 -6.72 -20.31
CA TYR A 105 7.26 -5.57 -21.21
C TYR A 105 5.84 -5.11 -21.54
N PRO A 106 5.43 -3.90 -21.13
CA PRO A 106 4.09 -3.39 -21.38
C PRO A 106 3.77 -3.26 -22.88
N PRO A 107 2.47 -3.16 -23.26
CA PRO A 107 2.06 -3.06 -24.65
C PRO A 107 2.69 -1.92 -25.44
N GLU A 108 2.94 -0.77 -24.82
CA GLU A 108 3.62 0.36 -25.47
C GLU A 108 5.02 -0.03 -25.95
N GLN A 109 5.79 -0.73 -25.10
CA GLN A 109 7.16 -1.16 -25.41
C GLN A 109 7.16 -2.36 -26.37
N THR A 110 6.21 -3.28 -26.22
CA THR A 110 6.05 -4.42 -27.14
C THR A 110 5.67 -3.95 -28.54
N ALA A 111 4.83 -2.92 -28.67
CA ALA A 111 4.48 -2.32 -29.95
C ALA A 111 5.70 -1.78 -30.70
N MET A 112 6.70 -1.23 -30.00
CA MET A 112 7.96 -0.77 -30.61
C MET A 112 8.76 -1.93 -31.22
N LEU A 113 8.76 -3.09 -30.57
CA LEU A 113 9.43 -4.30 -31.06
C LEU A 113 8.66 -4.93 -32.23
N ASN A 114 7.32 -4.94 -32.17
CA ASN A 114 6.47 -5.40 -33.28
C ASN A 114 6.69 -4.54 -34.54
N ASP A 115 6.63 -3.21 -34.42
CA ASP A 115 6.90 -2.25 -35.51
C ASP A 115 8.29 -2.48 -36.11
N PHE A 116 9.29 -2.72 -35.25
CA PHE A 116 10.64 -3.04 -35.69
C PHE A 116 10.72 -4.35 -36.49
N ILE A 117 10.02 -5.40 -36.05
CA ILE A 117 9.94 -6.68 -36.77
C ILE A 117 9.18 -6.57 -38.07
N ASP A 118 8.12 -5.77 -38.14
CA ASP A 118 7.40 -5.51 -39.38
C ASP A 118 8.32 -4.85 -40.42
N VAL A 119 9.18 -3.93 -39.99
CA VAL A 119 10.22 -3.33 -40.85
C VAL A 119 11.26 -4.36 -41.28
N ILE A 120 11.75 -5.23 -40.39
CA ILE A 120 12.70 -6.31 -40.75
C ILE A 120 12.06 -7.26 -41.77
N ASN A 121 10.83 -7.69 -41.51
CA ASN A 121 10.08 -8.56 -42.41
C ASN A 121 9.85 -7.89 -43.76
N TYR A 122 9.56 -6.59 -43.77
CA TYR A 122 9.46 -5.81 -45.00
C TYR A 122 10.80 -5.76 -45.74
N LEU A 123 11.92 -5.52 -45.06
CA LEU A 123 13.26 -5.51 -45.68
C LEU A 123 13.67 -6.87 -46.25
N LYS A 124 13.22 -7.97 -45.62
CA LYS A 124 13.46 -9.34 -46.11
C LYS A 124 12.54 -9.72 -47.26
N LYS A 125 11.24 -9.39 -47.19
CA LYS A 125 10.21 -9.79 -48.17
C LYS A 125 10.10 -8.83 -49.35
N SER A 126 10.38 -7.55 -49.14
CA SER A 126 10.09 -6.48 -50.10
C SER A 126 11.37 -6.02 -50.78
N TYR A 127 11.47 -6.38 -52.06
CA TYR A 127 12.35 -5.80 -53.08
C TYR A 127 13.86 -5.92 -52.86
N ASN A 128 14.48 -7.03 -53.27
CA ASN A 128 15.84 -7.05 -53.79
C ASN A 128 16.98 -6.43 -52.91
N VAL A 129 16.73 -6.06 -51.66
CA VAL A 129 17.72 -5.45 -50.74
C VAL A 129 18.73 -6.50 -50.28
N LEU A 130 18.34 -7.77 -50.29
CA LEU A 130 19.24 -8.92 -50.15
C LEU A 130 19.61 -9.54 -51.51
N ASP A 131 19.26 -8.90 -52.63
CA ASP A 131 19.68 -9.37 -53.94
C ASP A 131 20.90 -8.61 -54.42
N LEU A 132 21.85 -9.36 -54.98
CA LEU A 132 22.97 -8.78 -55.70
C LEU A 132 22.45 -7.90 -56.85
N ILE A 133 23.11 -6.78 -57.13
CA ILE A 133 22.89 -6.03 -58.35
C ILE A 133 23.51 -6.86 -59.49
N PRO A 134 22.74 -7.36 -60.47
CA PRO A 134 23.26 -8.29 -61.48
C PRO A 134 24.49 -7.76 -62.24
N GLN A 135 24.54 -6.44 -62.45
CA GLN A 135 25.65 -5.75 -63.12
C GLN A 135 26.98 -5.81 -62.32
N TYR A 136 26.91 -5.92 -60.99
CA TYR A 136 28.08 -5.82 -60.10
C TYR A 136 28.35 -7.10 -59.30
N GLN A 137 27.59 -8.17 -59.54
CA GLN A 137 27.65 -9.42 -58.78
C GLN A 137 29.01 -10.14 -58.81
N THR A 138 29.85 -9.86 -59.81
CA THR A 138 31.21 -10.42 -59.93
C THR A 138 32.30 -9.49 -59.40
N GLN A 139 31.96 -8.27 -58.97
CA GLN A 139 32.92 -7.29 -58.47
C GLN A 139 33.27 -7.59 -57.00
N PRO A 140 34.56 -7.82 -56.65
CA PRO A 140 34.96 -8.14 -55.28
C PRO A 140 34.57 -7.06 -54.26
N GLU A 141 34.75 -5.78 -54.60
CA GLU A 141 34.41 -4.65 -53.73
C GLU A 141 32.90 -4.62 -53.40
N TYR A 142 32.03 -4.88 -54.40
CA TYR A 142 30.59 -4.98 -54.20
C TYR A 142 30.22 -6.13 -53.27
N LEU A 143 30.83 -7.31 -53.49
CA LEU A 143 30.56 -8.50 -52.68
C LEU A 143 30.94 -8.27 -51.22
N VAL A 144 32.08 -7.63 -50.93
CA VAL A 144 32.48 -7.29 -49.57
C VAL A 144 31.45 -6.39 -48.90
N LEU A 145 31.04 -5.30 -49.54
CA LEU A 145 29.99 -4.40 -49.01
C LEU A 145 28.67 -5.14 -48.80
N PHE A 146 28.28 -5.97 -49.76
CA PHE A 146 27.05 -6.74 -49.70
C PHE A 146 27.06 -7.76 -48.54
N PHE A 147 28.15 -8.51 -48.35
CA PHE A 147 28.26 -9.45 -47.23
C PHE A 147 28.28 -8.74 -45.88
N GLN A 148 28.93 -7.58 -45.77
CA GLN A 148 28.89 -6.75 -44.56
C GLN A 148 27.46 -6.29 -44.25
N PHE A 149 26.77 -5.74 -45.25
CA PHE A 149 25.39 -5.29 -45.11
C PHE A 149 24.43 -6.43 -44.77
N ARG A 150 24.56 -7.57 -45.46
CA ARG A 150 23.81 -8.80 -45.18
C ARG A 150 24.05 -9.29 -43.76
N HIS A 151 25.30 -9.29 -43.28
CA HIS A 151 25.62 -9.65 -41.91
C HIS A 151 24.95 -8.73 -40.89
N ILE A 152 24.86 -7.43 -41.18
CA ILE A 152 24.15 -6.48 -40.33
C ILE A 152 22.65 -6.85 -40.24
N LEU A 153 22.00 -7.12 -41.39
CA LEU A 153 20.56 -7.42 -41.44
C LEU A 153 20.18 -8.84 -40.99
N GLU A 154 21.07 -9.82 -41.08
CA GLU A 154 20.76 -11.21 -40.67
C GLU A 154 21.20 -11.52 -39.22
N LYS A 155 22.19 -10.80 -38.69
CA LYS A 155 22.76 -11.04 -37.35
C LYS A 155 22.65 -9.85 -36.41
N ILE A 156 23.31 -8.74 -36.74
CA ILE A 156 23.46 -7.61 -35.81
C ILE A 156 22.12 -6.96 -35.46
N ILE A 157 21.18 -6.89 -36.42
CA ILE A 157 19.89 -6.25 -36.21
C ILE A 157 19.03 -6.93 -35.13
N TYR A 158 19.21 -8.23 -34.92
CA TYR A 158 18.46 -9.00 -33.92
C TYR A 158 19.04 -8.83 -32.52
N SER A 159 20.37 -8.75 -32.38
CA SER A 159 21.01 -8.60 -31.07
C SER A 159 21.12 -7.13 -30.65
N HIS A 160 21.24 -6.22 -31.63
CA HIS A 160 21.46 -4.79 -31.38
C HIS A 160 20.87 -3.87 -32.48
N PRO A 161 19.53 -3.69 -32.51
CA PRO A 161 18.81 -2.79 -33.43
C PRO A 161 19.46 -1.42 -33.69
N ILE A 162 19.86 -0.72 -32.62
CA ILE A 162 20.42 0.64 -32.71
C ILE A 162 21.80 0.62 -33.36
N ILE A 163 22.64 -0.39 -33.05
CA ILE A 163 23.98 -0.51 -33.64
C ILE A 163 23.84 -0.85 -35.13
N ALA A 164 22.92 -1.72 -35.50
CA ALA A 164 22.64 -2.02 -36.91
C ALA A 164 22.31 -0.74 -37.70
N TYR A 165 21.43 0.12 -37.19
CA TYR A 165 21.15 1.43 -37.80
C TYR A 165 22.41 2.28 -37.94
N THR A 166 23.21 2.42 -36.87
CA THR A 166 24.44 3.24 -36.92
C THR A 166 25.48 2.68 -37.87
N HIS A 167 25.62 1.35 -37.98
CA HIS A 167 26.54 0.70 -38.91
C HIS A 167 26.12 0.93 -40.37
N ILE A 168 24.83 0.79 -40.69
CA ILE A 168 24.31 1.07 -42.04
C ILE A 168 24.54 2.55 -42.39
N ASN A 169 24.30 3.46 -41.44
CA ASN A 169 24.50 4.90 -41.66
C ASN A 169 25.99 5.26 -41.80
N LYS A 170 26.87 4.64 -41.01
CA LYS A 170 28.33 4.79 -41.12
C LYS A 170 28.81 4.28 -42.47
N MET A 171 28.39 3.09 -42.89
CA MET A 171 28.71 2.52 -44.19
C MET A 171 28.29 3.45 -45.33
N ARG A 172 27.09 4.05 -45.26
CA ARG A 172 26.63 5.05 -46.23
C ARG A 172 27.55 6.29 -46.25
N ARG A 173 27.92 6.81 -45.08
CA ARG A 173 28.81 7.99 -44.97
C ARG A 173 30.21 7.71 -45.50
N ASP A 174 30.77 6.56 -45.16
CA ASP A 174 32.12 6.15 -45.60
C ASP A 174 32.17 6.00 -47.14
N ILE A 175 31.12 5.42 -47.74
CA ILE A 175 31.00 5.31 -49.21
C ILE A 175 30.83 6.70 -49.85
N ILE A 176 29.97 7.57 -49.31
CA ILE A 176 29.80 8.95 -49.82
C ILE A 176 31.13 9.71 -49.77
N TYR A 177 31.86 9.58 -48.66
CA TYR A 177 33.16 10.22 -48.50
C TYR A 177 34.18 9.71 -49.54
N LYS A 178 34.24 8.39 -49.75
CA LYS A 178 35.07 7.76 -50.78
C LYS A 178 34.73 8.31 -52.17
N VAL A 179 33.45 8.35 -52.53
CA VAL A 179 32.97 8.86 -53.83
C VAL A 179 33.27 10.35 -54.05
N GLN A 180 33.21 11.18 -53.00
CA GLN A 180 33.35 12.63 -53.11
C GLN A 180 34.82 13.11 -53.04
N TYR A 181 35.64 12.49 -52.19
CA TYR A 181 36.96 13.01 -51.82
C TYR A 181 38.12 12.11 -52.23
N THR A 182 37.86 10.90 -52.74
CA THR A 182 38.90 10.01 -53.28
C THR A 182 38.68 9.77 -54.77
N LYS A 183 39.75 9.42 -55.52
CA LYS A 183 39.62 8.93 -56.90
C LYS A 183 39.05 7.51 -56.86
N ASP A 184 37.73 7.42 -56.72
CA ASP A 184 37.01 6.17 -56.61
C ASP A 184 36.71 5.57 -57.99
N GLU A 185 37.44 4.53 -58.37
CA GLU A 185 37.28 3.82 -59.64
C GLU A 185 35.94 3.06 -59.73
N PHE A 186 35.23 2.86 -58.61
CA PHE A 186 33.96 2.12 -58.53
C PHE A 186 32.75 3.02 -58.19
N LYS A 187 32.84 4.32 -58.48
CA LYS A 187 31.82 5.32 -58.11
C LYS A 187 30.38 4.92 -58.45
N ASP A 188 30.12 4.45 -59.68
CA ASP A 188 28.76 4.11 -60.12
C ASP A 188 28.18 2.90 -59.37
N MET A 189 29.04 1.93 -59.03
CA MET A 189 28.70 0.76 -58.22
C MET A 189 28.37 1.17 -56.78
N HIS A 190 29.18 2.05 -56.20
CA HIS A 190 28.98 2.57 -54.84
C HIS A 190 27.69 3.38 -54.70
N LEU A 191 27.39 4.26 -55.66
CA LEU A 191 26.13 4.99 -55.69
C LEU A 191 24.94 4.05 -55.85
N ALA A 192 25.03 3.08 -56.75
CA ALA A 192 23.99 2.05 -56.92
C ALA A 192 23.77 1.21 -55.65
N PHE A 193 24.83 0.91 -54.90
CA PHE A 193 24.73 0.22 -53.61
C PHE A 193 23.99 1.06 -52.57
N ILE A 194 24.30 2.36 -52.48
CA ILE A 194 23.61 3.29 -51.57
C ILE A 194 22.12 3.36 -51.90
N ASP A 195 21.77 3.57 -53.17
CA ASP A 195 20.39 3.79 -53.58
C ASP A 195 19.52 2.53 -53.48
N LYS A 196 20.11 1.35 -53.76
CA LYS A 196 19.39 0.08 -53.67
C LYS A 196 19.27 -0.43 -52.24
N HIS A 197 20.34 -0.34 -51.44
CA HIS A 197 20.43 -1.05 -50.16
C HIS A 197 20.37 -0.10 -48.96
N LEU A 198 21.31 0.83 -48.86
CA LEU A 198 21.53 1.60 -47.63
C LEU A 198 20.44 2.65 -47.38
N THR A 199 20.09 3.44 -48.39
CA THR A 199 19.11 4.53 -48.26
C THR A 199 17.69 4.01 -47.95
N PRO A 200 17.16 2.99 -48.66
CA PRO A 200 15.85 2.42 -48.34
C PRO A 200 15.81 1.81 -46.93
N SER A 201 16.86 1.08 -46.52
CA SER A 201 16.93 0.51 -45.18
C SER A 201 16.94 1.57 -44.09
N LEU A 202 17.73 2.64 -44.24
CA LEU A 202 17.76 3.73 -43.26
C LEU A 202 16.41 4.45 -43.18
N ASN A 203 15.77 4.75 -44.32
CA ASN A 203 14.47 5.41 -44.35
C ASN A 203 13.36 4.60 -43.66
N LEU A 204 13.43 3.27 -43.73
CA LEU A 204 12.48 2.39 -43.03
C LEU A 204 12.80 2.31 -41.54
N LEU A 205 14.07 2.12 -41.17
CA LEU A 205 14.49 2.07 -39.77
C LEU A 205 14.20 3.37 -39.02
N GLU A 206 14.37 4.54 -39.66
CA GLU A 206 14.03 5.85 -39.09
C GLU A 206 12.53 6.05 -38.81
N LYS A 207 11.66 5.25 -39.42
CA LYS A 207 10.22 5.28 -39.13
C LYS A 207 9.87 4.53 -37.85
N THR A 208 10.71 3.60 -37.41
CA THR A 208 10.46 2.80 -36.21
C THR A 208 10.48 3.66 -34.95
N GLN A 209 9.63 3.33 -33.98
CA GLN A 209 9.57 4.09 -32.72
C GLN A 209 10.88 4.07 -31.93
N ILE A 210 11.61 2.95 -31.96
CA ILE A 210 12.90 2.80 -31.27
C ILE A 210 13.89 3.87 -31.74
N ILE A 211 14.07 4.03 -33.06
CA ILE A 211 15.00 5.00 -33.63
C ILE A 211 14.51 6.44 -33.43
N LYS A 212 13.20 6.69 -33.50
CA LYS A 212 12.62 8.02 -33.24
C LYS A 212 12.90 8.53 -31.83
N LYS A 213 12.77 7.68 -30.80
CA LYS A 213 12.97 8.07 -29.39
C LYS A 213 14.41 8.47 -29.06
N ILE A 214 15.39 7.89 -29.75
CA ILE A 214 16.82 8.10 -29.46
C ILE A 214 17.50 9.06 -30.44
N LYS A 215 16.77 9.62 -31.40
CA LYS A 215 17.36 10.35 -32.54
C LYS A 215 18.32 11.47 -32.11
N ASP A 216 17.97 12.18 -31.04
CA ASP A 216 18.74 13.29 -30.50
C ASP A 216 19.97 12.83 -29.70
N SER A 217 19.97 11.58 -29.22
CA SER A 217 21.05 10.95 -28.44
C SER A 217 22.03 10.14 -29.29
N LEU A 218 21.79 10.00 -30.61
CA LEU A 218 22.65 9.27 -31.54
C LEU A 218 23.99 9.96 -31.88
N PRO A 219 24.13 11.31 -31.91
CA PRO A 219 25.41 11.96 -32.17
C PRO A 219 26.47 11.57 -31.12
N GLY A 220 27.55 10.92 -31.55
CA GLY A 220 28.64 10.49 -30.65
C GLY A 220 28.41 9.16 -29.92
N TYR A 221 27.30 8.46 -30.19
CA TYR A 221 27.02 7.16 -29.62
C TYR A 221 28.05 6.11 -30.04
N VAL A 222 28.68 5.46 -29.05
CA VAL A 222 29.82 4.54 -29.25
C VAL A 222 29.41 3.05 -29.22
N GLY A 223 28.11 2.75 -29.14
CA GLY A 223 27.62 1.37 -29.08
C GLY A 223 27.35 0.82 -27.68
N SER A 224 27.24 1.66 -26.63
CA SER A 224 26.86 1.17 -25.30
C SER A 224 25.39 0.73 -25.25
N ARG A 225 25.15 -0.46 -24.70
CA ARG A 225 23.79 -1.00 -24.53
C ARG A 225 22.93 -0.19 -23.54
N ASP A 226 23.56 0.65 -22.71
CA ASP A 226 22.86 1.51 -21.74
C ASP A 226 21.76 2.37 -22.36
N ILE A 227 21.86 2.69 -23.65
CA ILE A 227 20.84 3.46 -24.37
C ILE A 227 19.46 2.79 -24.34
N TYR A 228 19.38 1.45 -24.29
CA TYR A 228 18.09 0.75 -24.21
C TYR A 228 17.38 0.94 -22.88
N THR A 229 18.11 1.29 -21.81
CA THR A 229 17.50 1.59 -20.51
C THR A 229 16.68 2.88 -20.52
N THR A 230 16.86 3.74 -21.52
CA THR A 230 16.03 4.93 -21.73
C THR A 230 14.71 4.60 -22.43
N ILE A 231 14.68 3.51 -23.20
CA ILE A 231 13.53 3.10 -24.04
C ILE A 231 12.64 2.09 -23.29
N PHE A 232 13.27 1.08 -22.70
CA PHE A 232 12.59 -0.08 -22.13
C PHE A 232 12.65 -0.04 -20.61
N HIS A 233 11.47 -0.10 -20.01
CA HIS A 233 11.25 0.00 -18.57
C HIS A 233 10.33 -1.17 -18.17
N PRO A 234 10.88 -2.39 -18.00
CA PRO A 234 10.06 -3.56 -17.74
C PRO A 234 9.47 -3.49 -16.33
N LEU A 235 8.27 -4.05 -16.20
CA LEU A 235 7.71 -4.42 -14.91
C LEU A 235 8.39 -5.70 -14.45
N ILE A 236 8.92 -5.69 -13.23
CA ILE A 236 9.70 -6.80 -12.71
C ILE A 236 8.90 -7.47 -11.59
N ARG A 237 8.99 -8.79 -11.48
CA ARG A 237 8.52 -9.54 -10.29
C ARG A 237 9.30 -10.82 -10.06
N PRO A 238 9.48 -11.25 -8.81
CA PRO A 238 9.86 -12.63 -8.53
C PRO A 238 8.84 -13.61 -9.10
N SER A 239 9.30 -14.72 -9.68
CA SER A 239 8.42 -15.78 -10.22
C SER A 239 7.45 -16.37 -9.18
N PHE A 240 7.74 -16.20 -7.88
CA PHE A 240 6.89 -16.69 -6.81
C PHE A 240 5.83 -15.68 -6.30
N ILE A 241 5.83 -14.45 -6.80
CA ILE A 241 4.91 -13.37 -6.41
C ILE A 241 4.10 -12.95 -7.65
N TYR A 242 2.91 -12.42 -7.45
CA TYR A 242 2.08 -11.92 -8.55
C TYR A 242 2.29 -10.44 -8.84
N THR A 243 2.48 -9.62 -7.80
CA THR A 243 2.65 -8.17 -7.88
C THR A 243 3.86 -7.79 -8.74
N ASN A 244 3.66 -6.84 -9.65
CA ASN A 244 4.73 -6.22 -10.44
C ASN A 244 5.24 -4.94 -9.77
N ILE A 245 6.54 -4.66 -9.88
CA ILE A 245 7.15 -3.40 -9.46
C ILE A 245 8.00 -2.78 -10.57
N GLN A 246 7.93 -1.46 -10.69
CA GLN A 246 8.86 -0.67 -11.47
C GLN A 246 10.00 -0.17 -10.58
N LEU A 247 11.19 -0.77 -10.67
CA LEU A 247 12.30 -0.45 -9.76
C LEU A 247 12.97 0.90 -10.06
N LYS A 248 12.98 1.35 -11.32
CA LYS A 248 13.57 2.63 -11.72
C LYS A 248 12.50 3.67 -12.00
N PRO A 249 12.54 4.85 -11.33
CA PRO A 249 11.72 5.98 -11.73
C PRO A 249 12.21 6.54 -13.08
N SER A 250 11.39 7.37 -13.73
CA SER A 250 11.78 8.10 -14.94
C SER A 250 13.01 8.98 -14.70
N GLU A 251 13.84 9.22 -15.72
CA GLU A 251 15.09 10.00 -15.59
C GLU A 251 14.87 11.43 -15.04
N ASP A 252 13.69 12.01 -15.26
CA ASP A 252 13.31 13.35 -14.77
C ASP A 252 12.84 13.39 -13.30
N ALA A 253 12.90 12.25 -12.58
CA ALA A 253 12.42 12.16 -11.21
C ALA A 253 13.51 12.55 -10.20
N ILE A 254 13.22 13.57 -9.38
CA ILE A 254 14.11 14.04 -8.31
C ILE A 254 13.64 13.49 -6.98
N GLU A 255 14.54 12.83 -6.24
CA GLU A 255 14.25 12.35 -4.88
C GLU A 255 14.17 13.52 -3.89
N ILE A 256 13.09 13.59 -3.12
CA ILE A 256 12.84 14.64 -2.12
C ILE A 256 12.97 14.10 -0.71
N ASN A 257 12.62 12.83 -0.48
CA ASN A 257 12.64 12.24 0.86
C ASN A 257 12.85 10.73 0.77
N SER A 258 13.56 10.16 1.74
CA SER A 258 13.77 8.72 1.88
C SER A 258 13.63 8.31 3.34
N TYR A 259 12.98 7.19 3.59
CA TYR A 259 12.85 6.58 4.91
C TYR A 259 12.66 5.06 4.79
N SER A 260 12.58 4.35 5.92
CA SER A 260 12.37 2.90 5.96
C SER A 260 11.09 2.55 6.70
N VAL A 261 10.39 1.54 6.21
CA VAL A 261 9.19 0.95 6.83
C VAL A 261 9.39 -0.56 6.82
N ASP A 262 9.37 -1.23 7.97
CA ASP A 262 9.58 -2.68 8.08
C ASP A 262 10.82 -3.20 7.31
N ASN A 263 11.94 -2.46 7.38
CA ASN A 263 13.18 -2.73 6.64
C ASN A 263 13.05 -2.67 5.09
N VAL A 264 11.99 -2.05 4.58
CA VAL A 264 11.78 -1.72 3.18
C VAL A 264 12.07 -0.23 2.98
N LYS A 265 12.94 0.10 2.02
CA LYS A 265 13.24 1.49 1.68
C LYS A 265 12.04 2.09 0.94
N VAL A 266 11.64 3.28 1.37
CA VAL A 266 10.61 4.11 0.77
C VAL A 266 11.26 5.42 0.34
N SER A 267 11.12 5.79 -0.94
CA SER A 267 11.63 7.03 -1.50
C SER A 267 10.52 7.80 -2.21
N ILE A 268 10.44 9.11 -1.94
CA ILE A 268 9.45 10.02 -2.52
C ILE A 268 10.13 10.84 -3.61
N TYR A 269 9.62 10.74 -4.84
CA TYR A 269 10.14 11.48 -5.99
C TYR A 269 9.14 12.52 -6.49
N LYS A 270 9.66 13.56 -7.14
CA LYS A 270 8.89 14.56 -7.88
C LYS A 270 9.39 14.62 -9.32
N ILE A 271 8.46 14.51 -10.26
CA ILE A 271 8.72 14.73 -11.68
C ILE A 271 8.41 16.18 -12.00
N LYS A 272 9.28 16.79 -12.82
CA LYS A 272 9.06 18.13 -13.37
C LYS A 272 7.77 18.12 -14.21
N ASP A 273 6.85 19.03 -13.91
CA ASP A 273 5.52 19.19 -14.55
C ASP A 273 4.41 18.21 -14.14
N ASP A 274 4.67 17.21 -13.29
CA ASP A 274 3.60 16.40 -12.66
C ASP A 274 3.14 17.06 -11.35
N ILE A 275 1.84 17.05 -11.08
CA ILE A 275 1.26 17.52 -9.81
C ILE A 275 1.49 16.48 -8.70
N ASN A 276 1.41 15.20 -9.04
CA ASN A 276 1.50 14.11 -8.07
C ASN A 276 2.95 13.77 -7.75
N TYR A 277 3.17 13.24 -6.55
CA TYR A 277 4.46 12.67 -6.15
C TYR A 277 4.49 11.17 -6.48
N ILE A 278 5.68 10.60 -6.58
CA ILE A 278 5.86 9.14 -6.70
C ILE A 278 6.28 8.59 -5.35
N TYR A 279 5.51 7.62 -4.85
CA TYR A 279 5.83 6.81 -3.68
C TYR A 279 6.48 5.50 -4.16
N SER A 280 7.80 5.42 -4.10
CA SER A 280 8.54 4.24 -4.57
C SER A 280 8.95 3.37 -3.39
N ILE A 281 8.73 2.07 -3.49
CA ILE A 281 9.22 1.09 -2.52
C ILE A 281 10.17 0.08 -3.16
N GLU A 282 11.11 -0.40 -2.36
CA GLU A 282 12.13 -1.38 -2.76
C GLU A 282 12.05 -2.60 -1.82
N PRO A 283 11.13 -3.55 -2.06
CA PRO A 283 10.93 -4.69 -1.16
C PRO A 283 12.08 -5.68 -1.25
N GLN A 284 12.47 -6.26 -0.12
CA GLN A 284 13.65 -7.11 -0.02
C GLN A 284 13.57 -8.38 -0.88
N GLU A 285 12.36 -8.87 -1.13
CA GLU A 285 12.09 -10.03 -1.99
C GLU A 285 12.50 -9.83 -3.45
N TYR A 286 12.74 -8.59 -3.90
CA TYR A 286 13.24 -8.28 -5.26
C TYR A 286 14.76 -8.31 -5.35
N PHE A 287 15.45 -8.29 -4.21
CA PHE A 287 16.92 -8.23 -4.11
C PHE A 287 17.50 -9.50 -3.48
N LEU A 288 16.76 -10.62 -3.52
CA LEU A 288 17.28 -11.91 -3.08
C LEU A 288 18.34 -12.43 -4.05
N SER A 289 19.28 -13.21 -3.53
CA SER A 289 20.23 -13.97 -4.34
C SER A 289 19.56 -15.17 -5.03
N ASP A 290 20.18 -15.69 -6.09
CA ASP A 290 19.66 -16.85 -6.82
C ASP A 290 19.44 -18.08 -5.92
N THR A 291 20.32 -18.29 -4.94
CA THR A 291 20.22 -19.40 -3.98
C THR A 291 19.03 -19.21 -3.03
N GLU A 292 18.80 -17.99 -2.54
CA GLU A 292 17.64 -17.65 -1.70
C GLU A 292 16.33 -17.85 -2.48
N TYR A 293 16.27 -17.39 -3.75
CA TYR A 293 15.10 -17.59 -4.61
C TYR A 293 14.76 -19.07 -4.80
N ASN A 294 15.77 -19.91 -5.07
CA ASN A 294 15.55 -21.33 -5.30
C ASN A 294 14.98 -22.04 -4.05
N ILE A 295 15.53 -21.75 -2.87
CA ILE A 295 15.00 -22.32 -1.61
C ILE A 295 13.58 -21.82 -1.35
N LEU A 296 13.32 -20.53 -1.54
CA LEU A 296 12.01 -19.94 -1.26
C LEU A 296 10.94 -20.51 -2.19
N ASN A 297 11.24 -20.65 -3.48
CA ASN A 297 10.32 -21.24 -4.45
C ASN A 297 10.02 -22.72 -4.14
N GLU A 298 11.03 -23.50 -3.74
CA GLU A 298 10.85 -24.88 -3.32
C GLU A 298 10.03 -25.00 -2.03
N ALA A 299 10.31 -24.14 -1.05
CA ALA A 299 9.51 -24.06 0.18
C ALA A 299 8.05 -23.75 -0.14
N ARG A 300 7.79 -22.76 -1.00
CA ARG A 300 6.44 -22.39 -1.45
C ARG A 300 5.72 -23.57 -2.09
N ARG A 301 6.41 -24.33 -2.96
CA ARG A 301 5.85 -25.53 -3.61
C ARG A 301 5.40 -26.56 -2.56
N ILE A 302 6.27 -26.90 -1.61
CA ILE A 302 5.96 -27.83 -0.51
C ILE A 302 4.76 -27.34 0.31
N ILE A 303 4.70 -26.05 0.63
CA ILE A 303 3.60 -25.48 1.42
C ILE A 303 2.29 -25.46 0.63
N SER A 304 2.34 -25.23 -0.68
CA SER A 304 1.14 -25.23 -1.53
C SER A 304 0.49 -26.61 -1.64
N GLU A 305 1.29 -27.68 -1.54
CA GLU A 305 0.82 -29.07 -1.47
C GLU A 305 0.28 -29.44 -0.08
N TYR A 306 0.70 -28.70 0.94
CA TYR A 306 0.29 -28.90 2.32
C TYR A 306 -1.12 -28.33 2.57
N LYS A 307 -2.13 -29.20 2.62
CA LYS A 307 -3.49 -28.83 3.06
C LYS A 307 -3.55 -28.83 4.59
N PRO A 308 -3.62 -27.67 5.27
CA PRO A 308 -3.82 -27.68 6.71
C PRO A 308 -5.30 -27.98 7.00
N PHE A 309 -5.53 -28.97 7.85
CA PHE A 309 -6.75 -29.31 8.58
C PHE A 309 -8.04 -28.55 8.20
N GLU A 310 -8.98 -29.28 7.60
CA GLU A 310 -10.40 -28.91 7.63
C GLU A 310 -10.86 -28.83 9.09
N LYS A 311 -11.42 -27.68 9.48
CA LYS A 311 -11.99 -27.33 10.80
C LYS A 311 -11.00 -26.79 11.84
N SER A 312 -10.74 -25.49 11.78
CA SER A 312 -10.79 -24.67 13.00
C SER A 312 -11.34 -23.29 12.66
N SER A 313 -12.46 -22.98 13.29
CA SER A 313 -13.12 -21.69 13.23
C SER A 313 -12.29 -20.64 13.98
N ASN A 314 -11.97 -19.55 13.28
CA ASN A 314 -11.61 -18.23 13.79
C ASN A 314 -10.46 -18.15 14.80
N VAL A 315 -9.24 -17.84 14.31
CA VAL A 315 -8.46 -16.63 14.65
C VAL A 315 -7.36 -16.45 13.57
N GLN A 316 -7.40 -15.35 12.79
CA GLN A 316 -6.41 -15.04 11.73
C GLN A 316 -4.96 -15.05 12.24
N SER A 317 -4.72 -14.64 13.48
CA SER A 317 -3.39 -14.66 14.10
C SER A 317 -2.89 -16.07 14.42
N GLU A 318 -3.77 -17.01 14.79
CA GLU A 318 -3.36 -18.40 15.07
C GLU A 318 -2.91 -19.11 13.79
N MET A 319 -3.67 -18.97 12.70
CA MET A 319 -3.26 -19.54 11.40
C MET A 319 -1.91 -18.99 10.95
N ARG A 320 -1.71 -17.66 11.02
CA ARG A 320 -0.44 -17.05 10.60
C ARG A 320 0.74 -17.55 11.44
N ASN A 321 0.56 -17.73 12.75
CA ASN A 321 1.60 -18.26 13.64
C ASN A 321 1.93 -19.72 13.36
N ILE A 322 0.92 -20.55 13.09
CA ILE A 322 1.10 -21.96 12.71
C ILE A 322 1.88 -22.06 11.40
N PHE A 323 1.42 -21.35 10.36
CA PHE A 323 2.11 -21.33 9.07
C PHE A 323 3.53 -20.77 9.18
N SER A 324 3.74 -19.71 9.97
CA SER A 324 5.07 -19.15 10.23
C SER A 324 6.03 -20.19 10.80
N SER A 325 5.55 -21.02 11.73
CA SER A 325 6.34 -22.10 12.34
C SER A 325 6.62 -23.23 11.34
N ILE A 326 5.63 -23.65 10.55
CA ILE A 326 5.78 -24.66 9.51
C ILE A 326 6.78 -24.21 8.44
N ILE A 327 6.63 -22.98 7.94
CA ILE A 327 7.51 -22.36 6.96
C ILE A 327 8.95 -22.36 7.45
N LEU A 328 9.18 -21.96 8.69
CA LEU A 328 10.54 -21.94 9.26
C LEU A 328 11.17 -23.33 9.27
N ASN A 329 10.41 -24.35 9.67
CA ASN A 329 10.90 -25.73 9.69
C ASN A 329 11.24 -26.25 8.29
N VAL A 330 10.38 -25.98 7.29
CA VAL A 330 10.65 -26.33 5.89
C VAL A 330 11.93 -25.65 5.40
N LEU A 331 12.10 -24.36 5.67
CA LEU A 331 13.30 -23.61 5.28
C LEU A 331 14.58 -24.17 5.94
N ILE A 332 14.51 -24.58 7.21
CA ILE A 332 15.62 -25.22 7.92
C ILE A 332 16.00 -26.56 7.25
N GLU A 333 15.01 -27.40 6.93
CA GLU A 333 15.25 -28.69 6.28
C GLU A 333 15.81 -28.53 4.85
N LEU A 334 15.31 -27.57 4.07
CA LEU A 334 15.85 -27.26 2.75
C LEU A 334 17.29 -26.72 2.83
N ASN A 335 17.59 -25.85 3.79
CA ASN A 335 18.94 -25.34 4.01
C ASN A 335 19.94 -26.48 4.29
N LYS A 336 19.54 -27.48 5.08
CA LYS A 336 20.34 -28.70 5.31
C LYS A 336 20.48 -29.54 4.04
N LYS A 337 19.37 -29.80 3.33
CA LYS A 337 19.35 -30.64 2.12
C LYS A 337 20.26 -30.11 1.02
N TYR A 338 20.28 -28.79 0.83
CA TYR A 338 21.05 -28.13 -0.22
C TYR A 338 22.41 -27.58 0.25
N ASN A 339 22.84 -27.86 1.49
CA ASN A 339 24.07 -27.34 2.08
C ASN A 339 24.29 -25.83 1.82
N SER A 340 23.22 -25.03 1.92
CA SER A 340 23.24 -23.64 1.45
C SER A 340 23.82 -22.64 2.46
N SER A 341 24.28 -23.13 3.61
CA SER A 341 24.95 -22.36 4.68
C SER A 341 24.26 -21.04 5.08
N PHE A 342 22.93 -20.95 4.94
CA PHE A 342 22.19 -19.76 5.37
C PHE A 342 22.17 -19.66 6.89
N SER A 343 22.40 -18.44 7.41
CA SER A 343 22.26 -18.13 8.83
C SER A 343 20.80 -18.24 9.28
N TYR A 344 20.57 -18.43 10.58
CA TYR A 344 19.21 -18.45 11.14
C TYR A 344 18.46 -17.14 10.87
N GLU A 345 19.16 -16.00 10.91
CA GLU A 345 18.59 -14.68 10.61
C GLU A 345 18.10 -14.57 9.15
N ASN A 346 18.87 -15.09 8.19
CA ASN A 346 18.44 -15.15 6.79
C ASN A 346 17.20 -16.04 6.63
N LEU A 347 17.13 -17.17 7.35
CA LEU A 347 15.92 -18.02 7.34
C LEU A 347 14.70 -17.30 7.94
N LEU A 348 14.88 -16.47 8.98
CA LEU A 348 13.80 -15.64 9.53
C LEU A 348 13.31 -14.58 8.53
N LYS A 349 14.22 -13.98 7.75
CA LYS A 349 13.89 -13.06 6.65
C LYS A 349 13.09 -13.77 5.55
N LEU A 350 13.58 -14.90 5.05
CA LEU A 350 12.87 -15.69 4.03
C LEU A 350 11.50 -16.19 4.53
N ARG A 351 11.41 -16.60 5.80
CA ARG A 351 10.14 -16.93 6.45
C ARG A 351 9.17 -15.75 6.43
N ALA A 352 9.62 -14.56 6.81
CA ALA A 352 8.77 -13.37 6.85
C ALA A 352 8.19 -13.04 5.45
N ILE A 353 9.03 -13.11 4.41
CA ILE A 353 8.59 -12.95 3.02
C ILE A 353 7.54 -14.00 2.67
N LEU A 354 7.83 -15.28 2.89
CA LEU A 354 6.94 -16.35 2.46
C LEU A 354 5.61 -16.35 3.22
N VAL A 355 5.60 -16.04 4.53
CA VAL A 355 4.38 -15.85 5.32
C VAL A 355 3.52 -14.72 4.75
N ARG A 356 4.13 -13.59 4.41
CA ARG A 356 3.44 -12.41 3.88
C ARG A 356 2.81 -12.69 2.51
N GLU A 357 3.52 -13.41 1.63
CA GLU A 357 3.03 -13.73 0.28
C GLU A 357 2.02 -14.89 0.26
N THR A 358 2.11 -15.84 1.20
CA THR A 358 1.20 -17.02 1.24
C THR A 358 -0.04 -16.76 2.06
N VAL A 359 0.10 -16.47 3.36
CA VAL A 359 -1.03 -16.28 4.29
C VAL A 359 -1.45 -14.82 4.34
N GLY A 360 -0.50 -13.90 4.22
CA GLY A 360 -0.74 -12.46 4.27
C GLY A 360 -1.31 -11.85 2.98
N PHE A 361 -1.31 -10.52 2.93
CA PHE A 361 -1.76 -9.72 1.78
C PHE A 361 -0.60 -9.20 0.91
N GLY A 362 0.58 -9.82 1.01
CA GLY A 362 1.75 -9.44 0.21
C GLY A 362 2.15 -8.00 0.45
N ILE A 363 2.40 -7.27 -0.64
CA ILE A 363 2.85 -5.89 -0.61
C ILE A 363 1.88 -4.92 0.08
N ILE A 364 0.57 -5.24 0.10
CA ILE A 364 -0.45 -4.39 0.75
C ILE A 364 -0.15 -4.23 2.23
N GLU A 365 0.35 -5.27 2.90
CA GLU A 365 0.71 -5.18 4.32
C GLU A 365 1.84 -4.17 4.54
N VAL A 366 2.84 -4.17 3.65
CA VAL A 366 4.01 -3.27 3.74
C VAL A 366 3.58 -1.81 3.60
N ILE A 367 2.81 -1.48 2.56
CA ILE A 367 2.33 -0.11 2.35
C ILE A 367 1.33 0.33 3.43
N SER A 368 0.55 -0.62 3.98
CA SER A 368 -0.37 -0.32 5.08
C SER A 368 0.35 -0.12 6.41
N ASN A 369 1.53 -0.72 6.59
CA ASN A 369 2.32 -0.53 7.81
C ASN A 369 3.03 0.83 7.86
N ASP A 370 3.13 1.55 6.73
CA ASP A 370 3.67 2.91 6.74
C ASP A 370 2.74 3.86 7.52
N PRO A 371 3.20 4.44 8.64
CA PRO A 371 2.37 5.32 9.44
C PRO A 371 1.98 6.63 8.75
N LYS A 372 2.67 6.99 7.66
CA LYS A 372 2.40 8.19 6.86
C LYS A 372 1.32 7.97 5.80
N ILE A 373 0.93 6.73 5.48
CA ILE A 373 -0.16 6.46 4.54
C ILE A 373 -1.52 6.52 5.25
N GLN A 374 -2.53 7.11 4.61
CA GLN A 374 -3.91 7.20 5.12
C GLN A 374 -4.87 6.30 4.34
N ASP A 375 -4.78 6.34 3.01
CA ASP A 375 -5.64 5.57 2.11
C ASP A 375 -4.77 4.95 1.00
N ILE A 376 -5.18 3.79 0.49
CA ILE A 376 -4.57 3.07 -0.62
C ILE A 376 -5.68 2.75 -1.61
N TYR A 377 -5.48 3.07 -2.88
CA TYR A 377 -6.45 2.89 -3.95
C TYR A 377 -5.90 1.96 -5.02
N ILE A 378 -6.64 0.88 -5.26
CA ILE A 378 -6.33 -0.14 -6.26
C ILE A 378 -7.47 -0.12 -7.28
N ASN A 379 -7.21 0.49 -8.43
CA ASN A 379 -8.23 0.74 -9.44
C ASN A 379 -8.26 -0.37 -10.50
N ALA A 380 -9.45 -0.68 -11.00
CA ALA A 380 -9.62 -1.55 -12.15
C ALA A 380 -9.28 -0.83 -13.48
N PRO A 381 -8.86 -1.54 -14.54
CA PRO A 381 -8.53 -2.98 -14.56
C PRO A 381 -7.13 -3.26 -14.01
N ALA A 382 -6.97 -4.42 -13.38
CA ALA A 382 -5.68 -4.88 -12.82
C ALA A 382 -4.57 -4.91 -13.89
N GLY A 383 -3.33 -4.68 -13.49
CA GLY A 383 -2.15 -4.74 -14.36
C GLY A 383 -1.95 -3.53 -15.28
N THR A 384 -2.89 -2.57 -15.32
CA THR A 384 -2.81 -1.40 -16.22
C THR A 384 -2.38 -0.12 -15.52
N LYS A 385 -2.71 0.02 -14.24
CA LYS A 385 -2.43 1.20 -13.42
C LYS A 385 -1.73 0.76 -12.14
N PRO A 386 -0.83 1.58 -11.61
CA PRO A 386 -0.26 1.30 -10.30
C PRO A 386 -1.27 1.56 -9.19
N ILE A 387 -0.91 1.13 -7.99
CA ILE A 387 -1.58 1.54 -6.75
C ILE A 387 -1.36 3.04 -6.56
N TYR A 388 -2.38 3.74 -6.07
CA TYR A 388 -2.27 5.12 -5.58
C TYR A 388 -2.35 5.11 -4.07
N VAL A 389 -1.64 6.02 -3.41
CA VAL A 389 -1.68 6.16 -1.95
C VAL A 389 -1.90 7.61 -1.57
N ASN A 390 -2.65 7.84 -0.50
CA ASN A 390 -2.79 9.16 0.11
C ASN A 390 -1.78 9.27 1.26
N HIS A 391 -0.65 9.94 1.01
CA HIS A 391 0.41 10.18 1.97
C HIS A 391 0.11 11.45 2.79
N SER A 392 0.32 11.40 4.11
CA SER A 392 -0.04 12.45 5.06
C SER A 392 0.59 13.81 4.77
N ILE A 393 1.83 13.82 4.27
CA ILE A 393 2.59 15.02 3.88
C ILE A 393 2.39 15.39 2.39
N TYR A 394 2.56 14.43 1.47
CA TYR A 394 2.62 14.70 0.03
C TYR A 394 1.26 14.61 -0.70
N GLY A 395 0.20 14.22 -0.01
CA GLY A 395 -1.12 14.01 -0.61
C GLY A 395 -1.19 12.74 -1.45
N GLU A 396 -1.92 12.77 -2.54
CA GLU A 396 -2.05 11.63 -3.44
C GLU A 396 -0.73 11.39 -4.21
N CYS A 397 -0.18 10.19 -4.05
CA CYS A 397 1.03 9.74 -4.70
C CYS A 397 0.74 8.53 -5.60
N LYS A 398 1.37 8.50 -6.77
CA LYS A 398 1.44 7.31 -7.63
C LYS A 398 2.50 6.36 -7.08
N THR A 399 2.22 5.07 -6.93
CA THR A 399 3.25 4.12 -6.51
C THR A 399 3.99 3.50 -7.70
N ASN A 400 5.10 2.82 -7.43
CA ASN A 400 5.79 1.96 -8.39
C ASN A 400 5.24 0.52 -8.43
N ILE A 401 4.10 0.26 -7.80
CA ILE A 401 3.52 -1.07 -7.60
C ILE A 401 2.35 -1.26 -8.56
N VAL A 402 2.38 -2.28 -9.40
CA VAL A 402 1.32 -2.62 -10.35
C VAL A 402 0.74 -4.00 -9.99
N PRO A 403 -0.46 -4.07 -9.37
CA PRO A 403 -1.04 -5.33 -8.97
C PRO A 403 -1.66 -6.04 -10.18
N THR A 404 -1.46 -7.35 -10.25
CA THR A 404 -2.02 -8.18 -11.32
C THR A 404 -3.41 -8.71 -10.96
N ILE A 405 -4.10 -9.31 -11.92
CA ILE A 405 -5.40 -9.93 -11.67
C ILE A 405 -5.32 -11.07 -10.65
N TYR A 406 -4.18 -11.77 -10.60
CA TYR A 406 -3.94 -12.84 -9.63
C TYR A 406 -3.80 -12.29 -8.21
N ASP A 407 -3.14 -11.13 -8.04
CA ASP A 407 -3.09 -10.44 -6.74
C ASP A 407 -4.50 -10.10 -6.27
N LEU A 408 -5.29 -9.42 -7.11
CA LEU A 408 -6.63 -8.98 -6.74
C LEU A 408 -7.52 -10.17 -6.40
N THR A 409 -7.45 -11.23 -7.20
CA THR A 409 -8.26 -12.45 -6.97
C THR A 409 -7.85 -13.14 -5.67
N ALA A 410 -6.55 -13.26 -5.39
CA ALA A 410 -6.05 -13.85 -4.15
C ALA A 410 -6.45 -13.03 -2.92
N TRP A 411 -6.27 -11.70 -2.97
CA TRP A 411 -6.67 -10.79 -1.89
C TRP A 411 -8.17 -10.85 -1.65
N VAL A 412 -8.98 -10.76 -2.70
CA VAL A 412 -10.45 -10.83 -2.59
C VAL A 412 -10.90 -12.18 -2.04
N THR A 413 -10.31 -13.29 -2.46
CA THR A 413 -10.64 -14.63 -1.92
C THR A 413 -10.36 -14.70 -0.41
N LYS A 414 -9.20 -14.20 0.03
CA LYS A 414 -8.87 -14.11 1.47
C LYS A 414 -9.83 -13.19 2.22
N LEU A 415 -10.19 -12.04 1.65
CA LEU A 415 -11.16 -11.12 2.25
C LEU A 415 -12.53 -11.77 2.44
N LYS A 416 -13.04 -12.52 1.46
CA LYS A 416 -14.30 -13.29 1.59
C LYS A 416 -14.22 -14.28 2.76
N MET A 417 -13.13 -15.05 2.84
CA MET A 417 -12.93 -16.04 3.91
C MET A 417 -12.84 -15.40 5.30
N LEU A 418 -12.14 -14.26 5.43
CA LEU A 418 -11.92 -13.61 6.73
C LEU A 418 -13.12 -12.79 7.20
N SER A 419 -13.87 -12.19 6.27
CA SER A 419 -15.02 -11.34 6.59
C SER A 419 -16.30 -12.12 6.88
N ASN A 420 -16.38 -13.39 6.47
CA ASN A 420 -17.62 -14.19 6.46
C ASN A 420 -18.77 -13.52 5.68
N ARG A 421 -18.46 -12.58 4.77
CA ARG A 421 -19.46 -11.88 3.95
C ARG A 421 -19.38 -12.38 2.50
N PRO A 422 -20.52 -12.55 1.83
CA PRO A 422 -20.55 -12.92 0.42
C PRO A 422 -19.99 -11.77 -0.43
N LEU A 423 -19.41 -12.13 -1.57
CA LEU A 423 -19.01 -11.18 -2.62
C LEU A 423 -19.08 -11.93 -3.95
N ASP A 424 -20.03 -11.57 -4.77
CA ASP A 424 -20.30 -12.18 -6.07
C ASP A 424 -21.03 -11.17 -6.96
N GLU A 425 -21.57 -11.59 -8.10
CA GLU A 425 -22.27 -10.69 -9.02
C GLU A 425 -23.61 -10.17 -8.46
N SER A 426 -24.23 -10.90 -7.52
CA SER A 426 -25.47 -10.48 -6.85
C SER A 426 -25.20 -9.55 -5.67
N VAL A 427 -24.07 -9.71 -4.99
CA VAL A 427 -23.57 -8.82 -3.93
C VAL A 427 -22.16 -8.32 -4.33
N PRO A 428 -22.07 -7.33 -5.25
CA PRO A 428 -20.82 -6.93 -5.88
C PRO A 428 -19.95 -6.00 -5.03
N THR A 429 -20.24 -5.89 -3.73
CA THR A 429 -19.50 -5.05 -2.78
C THR A 429 -19.18 -5.82 -1.52
N LEU A 430 -17.96 -5.65 -1.02
CA LEU A 430 -17.55 -6.13 0.29
C LEU A 430 -16.93 -4.97 1.05
N ASP A 431 -17.35 -4.77 2.29
CA ASP A 431 -16.74 -3.82 3.22
C ASP A 431 -16.36 -4.60 4.49
N THR A 432 -15.10 -4.55 4.89
CA THR A 432 -14.60 -5.33 6.02
C THR A 432 -13.41 -4.67 6.69
N TYR A 433 -13.02 -5.19 7.85
CA TYR A 433 -11.89 -4.73 8.63
C TYR A 433 -10.92 -5.86 8.84
N LEU A 434 -9.64 -5.54 8.76
CA LEU A 434 -8.56 -6.47 9.08
C LEU A 434 -7.53 -5.78 9.97
N ASN A 435 -6.86 -6.58 10.77
CA ASN A 435 -5.65 -6.16 11.47
C ASN A 435 -4.45 -6.84 10.81
N PHE A 436 -3.63 -6.05 10.12
CA PHE A 436 -2.37 -6.52 9.58
C PHE A 436 -1.29 -6.50 10.67
N PRO A 437 -0.42 -7.51 10.75
CA PRO A 437 0.70 -7.49 11.69
C PRO A 437 1.69 -6.35 11.38
N PRO A 438 2.26 -5.69 12.41
CA PRO A 438 2.16 -6.05 13.84
C PRO A 438 0.87 -5.59 14.53
N ASN A 439 0.29 -4.44 14.16
CA ASN A 439 -1.00 -3.96 14.70
C ASN A 439 -1.57 -2.81 13.84
N THR A 440 -1.67 -3.02 12.54
CA THR A 440 -2.17 -2.05 11.58
C THR A 440 -3.61 -2.37 11.25
N ARG A 441 -4.53 -1.57 11.78
CA ARG A 441 -5.96 -1.69 11.51
C ARG A 441 -6.29 -1.04 10.17
N VAL A 442 -6.98 -1.77 9.30
CA VAL A 442 -7.42 -1.27 8.00
C VAL A 442 -8.89 -1.60 7.77
N ARG A 443 -9.59 -0.67 7.13
CA ARG A 443 -10.89 -0.92 6.50
C ARG A 443 -10.66 -1.16 5.02
N ILE A 444 -11.24 -2.21 4.47
CA ILE A 444 -11.09 -2.59 3.06
C ILE A 444 -12.46 -2.65 2.43
N ALA A 445 -12.66 -1.81 1.42
CA ALA A 445 -13.82 -1.84 0.55
C ALA A 445 -13.42 -2.45 -0.80
N VAL A 446 -14.17 -3.43 -1.28
CA VAL A 446 -13.99 -4.10 -2.56
C VAL A 446 -15.21 -3.82 -3.43
N THR A 447 -14.95 -3.52 -4.69
CA THR A 447 -15.95 -3.45 -5.76
C THR A 447 -15.67 -4.56 -6.77
N HIS A 448 -16.72 -5.25 -7.22
CA HIS A 448 -16.66 -6.39 -8.13
C HIS A 448 -17.62 -6.16 -9.31
N PRO A 449 -17.42 -6.79 -10.48
CA PRO A 449 -18.44 -6.82 -11.53
C PRO A 449 -19.77 -7.40 -11.02
N PRO A 450 -20.93 -6.93 -11.50
CA PRO A 450 -21.12 -5.94 -12.55
C PRO A 450 -21.05 -4.47 -12.08
N LEU A 451 -20.99 -4.20 -10.78
CA LEU A 451 -20.95 -2.82 -10.25
C LEU A 451 -19.72 -2.05 -10.78
N ASN A 452 -18.57 -2.71 -10.83
CA ASN A 452 -17.37 -2.17 -11.46
C ASN A 452 -17.16 -2.84 -12.82
N ALA A 453 -17.52 -2.12 -13.89
CA ALA A 453 -17.48 -2.62 -15.27
C ALA A 453 -16.08 -3.04 -15.74
N TYR A 454 -15.03 -2.51 -15.11
CA TYR A 454 -13.64 -2.77 -15.51
C TYR A 454 -12.97 -3.90 -14.70
N GLY A 455 -13.63 -4.46 -13.69
CA GLY A 455 -13.11 -5.56 -12.87
C GLY A 455 -13.10 -5.26 -11.37
N ILE A 456 -12.19 -5.91 -10.65
CA ILE A 456 -12.08 -5.77 -9.20
C ILE A 456 -11.35 -4.45 -8.86
N GLY A 457 -11.91 -3.67 -7.95
CA GLY A 457 -11.25 -2.50 -7.35
C GLY A 457 -11.25 -2.58 -5.83
N LEU A 458 -10.19 -2.10 -5.18
CA LEU A 458 -10.08 -2.08 -3.72
C LEU A 458 -9.74 -0.67 -3.23
N THR A 459 -10.32 -0.28 -2.11
CA THR A 459 -9.93 0.90 -1.33
C THR A 459 -9.61 0.45 0.08
N ILE A 460 -8.41 0.77 0.56
CA ILE A 460 -7.94 0.40 1.89
C ILE A 460 -7.70 1.68 2.66
N ARG A 461 -8.44 1.86 3.75
CA ARG A 461 -8.28 2.99 4.66
C ARG A 461 -7.56 2.53 5.90
N ARG A 462 -6.39 3.11 6.15
CA ARG A 462 -5.60 2.82 7.34
C ARG A 462 -6.13 3.59 8.53
N HIS A 463 -6.34 2.89 9.63
CA HIS A 463 -6.60 3.47 10.93
C HIS A 463 -5.30 3.55 11.73
N ARG A 464 -5.24 4.52 12.64
CA ARG A 464 -4.10 4.67 13.54
C ARG A 464 -4.01 3.44 14.46
N SER A 465 -2.81 2.87 14.58
CA SER A 465 -2.56 1.70 15.43
C SER A 465 -2.85 1.97 16.91
N ASN A 466 -2.54 3.19 17.38
CA ASN A 466 -2.92 3.67 18.70
C ASN A 466 -4.08 4.67 18.56
N PRO A 467 -5.18 4.52 19.34
CA PRO A 467 -6.27 5.48 19.34
C PRO A 467 -5.83 6.91 19.69
N TRP A 468 -6.60 7.89 19.24
CA TRP A 468 -6.37 9.28 19.62
C TRP A 468 -6.80 9.52 21.06
N THR A 469 -6.08 10.40 21.76
CA THR A 469 -6.39 10.88 23.12
C THR A 469 -6.58 12.40 23.10
N LEU A 470 -7.24 12.97 24.12
CA LEU A 470 -7.40 14.42 24.22
C LEU A 470 -6.05 15.17 24.26
N PRO A 471 -5.04 14.78 25.06
CA PRO A 471 -3.71 15.39 25.01
C PRO A 471 -3.06 15.34 23.62
N LEU A 472 -3.23 14.23 22.91
CA LEU A 472 -2.68 14.10 21.57
C LEU A 472 -3.39 15.02 20.56
N PHE A 473 -4.70 15.22 20.70
CA PHE A 473 -5.43 16.22 19.89
C PHE A 473 -5.00 17.64 20.21
N ILE A 474 -4.68 17.95 21.48
CA ILE A 474 -4.10 19.24 21.86
C ILE A 474 -2.75 19.46 21.18
N LYS A 475 -1.85 18.47 21.25
CA LYS A 475 -0.56 18.54 20.55
C LYS A 475 -0.70 18.80 19.04
N ASN A 476 -1.75 18.25 18.41
CA ASN A 476 -2.03 18.41 16.98
C ASN A 476 -2.97 19.59 16.66
N LYS A 477 -3.25 20.46 17.65
CA LYS A 477 -4.12 21.64 17.52
C LYS A 477 -5.53 21.33 17.02
N MET A 478 -6.06 20.12 17.20
CA MET A 478 -7.46 19.84 16.84
C MET A 478 -8.42 20.49 17.85
N ILE A 479 -8.02 20.57 19.11
CA ILE A 479 -8.69 21.26 20.21
C ILE A 479 -7.60 21.86 21.09
N ASN A 480 -7.87 22.93 21.85
CA ASN A 480 -6.92 23.44 22.84
C ASN A 480 -7.19 22.85 24.23
N SER A 481 -6.28 23.09 25.18
CA SER A 481 -6.35 22.50 26.52
C SER A 481 -7.61 22.89 27.29
N LEU A 482 -8.13 24.11 27.09
CA LEU A 482 -9.36 24.56 27.73
C LEU A 482 -10.57 23.79 27.19
N GLY A 483 -10.69 23.63 25.87
CA GLY A 483 -11.76 22.83 25.27
C GLY A 483 -11.69 21.36 25.68
N ALA A 484 -10.49 20.78 25.76
CA ALA A 484 -10.31 19.42 26.26
C ALA A 484 -10.69 19.28 27.73
N ALA A 485 -10.38 20.27 28.57
CA ALA A 485 -10.79 20.31 29.97
C ALA A 485 -12.31 20.34 30.15
N ILE A 486 -13.00 21.14 29.34
CA ILE A 486 -14.46 21.22 29.34
C ILE A 486 -15.10 19.90 28.89
N ILE A 487 -14.53 19.27 27.86
CA ILE A 487 -15.00 17.94 27.41
C ILE A 487 -14.74 16.89 28.48
N SER A 488 -13.57 16.90 29.09
CA SER A 488 -13.22 16.01 30.20
C SER A 488 -14.19 16.16 31.37
N PHE A 489 -14.54 17.40 31.74
CA PHE A 489 -15.58 17.69 32.72
C PHE A 489 -16.93 17.08 32.32
N PHE A 490 -17.43 17.32 31.11
CA PHE A 490 -18.72 16.77 30.68
C PHE A 490 -18.76 15.23 30.64
N VAL A 491 -17.66 14.61 30.21
CA VAL A 491 -17.53 13.16 30.12
C VAL A 491 -17.57 12.51 31.51
N ASP A 492 -16.83 13.05 32.48
CA ASP A 492 -16.77 12.49 33.83
C ASP A 492 -18.12 12.56 34.57
N TYR A 493 -18.95 13.55 34.23
CA TYR A 493 -20.29 13.73 34.78
C TYR A 493 -21.40 13.15 33.90
N SER A 494 -21.06 12.15 33.06
CA SER A 494 -22.00 11.35 32.27
C SER A 494 -22.92 12.16 31.36
N SER A 495 -22.44 13.29 30.83
CA SER A 495 -23.21 14.07 29.85
C SER A 495 -23.34 13.29 28.54
N THR A 496 -24.50 13.40 27.89
CA THR A 496 -24.71 12.77 26.59
C THR A 496 -24.10 13.64 25.48
N PHE A 497 -23.38 13.01 24.55
CA PHE A 497 -22.66 13.74 23.50
C PHE A 497 -22.92 13.22 22.09
N LEU A 498 -23.06 14.15 21.16
CA LEU A 498 -23.00 13.89 19.73
C LEU A 498 -21.80 14.61 19.12
N VAL A 499 -20.91 13.85 18.50
CA VAL A 499 -19.80 14.40 17.73
C VAL A 499 -20.23 14.51 16.27
N ALA A 500 -20.38 15.73 15.79
CA ALA A 500 -20.82 16.00 14.42
C ALA A 500 -19.70 16.60 13.55
N GLY A 501 -19.94 16.64 12.25
CA GLY A 501 -19.01 17.10 11.23
C GLY A 501 -19.20 16.45 9.86
N THR A 502 -18.53 17.01 8.86
CA THR A 502 -18.51 16.49 7.50
C THR A 502 -17.71 15.18 7.39
N ARG A 503 -17.72 14.55 6.20
CA ARG A 503 -16.92 13.33 5.97
C ARG A 503 -15.43 13.65 6.09
N GLY A 504 -14.70 12.85 6.87
CA GLY A 504 -13.26 13.02 7.05
C GLY A 504 -12.85 14.13 8.03
N SER A 505 -13.78 14.79 8.73
CA SER A 505 -13.50 15.82 9.73
C SER A 505 -12.85 15.31 11.01
N GLY A 506 -12.87 13.98 11.23
CA GLY A 506 -12.29 13.33 12.41
C GLY A 506 -13.28 12.93 13.50
N LYS A 507 -14.60 12.93 13.23
CA LYS A 507 -15.66 12.58 14.21
C LYS A 507 -15.37 11.32 15.03
N THR A 508 -15.20 10.17 14.38
CA THR A 508 -14.99 8.89 15.08
C THR A 508 -13.69 8.87 15.87
N SER A 509 -12.64 9.52 15.34
CA SER A 509 -11.37 9.67 16.06
C SER A 509 -11.53 10.54 17.31
N PHE A 510 -12.33 11.61 17.24
CA PHE A 510 -12.62 12.48 18.37
C PHE A 510 -13.49 11.78 19.41
N LEU A 511 -14.56 11.11 18.98
CA LEU A 511 -15.37 10.22 19.83
C LEU A 511 -14.52 9.19 20.55
N SER A 512 -13.60 8.52 19.82
CA SER A 512 -12.68 7.56 20.40
C SER A 512 -11.82 8.17 21.51
N SER A 513 -11.37 9.42 21.38
CA SER A 513 -10.60 10.08 22.45
C SER A 513 -11.42 10.38 23.70
N MET A 514 -12.71 10.68 23.53
CA MET A 514 -13.64 10.86 24.64
C MET A 514 -13.90 9.54 25.38
N ILE A 515 -13.91 8.40 24.68
CA ILE A 515 -14.03 7.08 25.31
C ILE A 515 -12.85 6.83 26.26
N PHE A 516 -11.61 7.14 25.85
CA PHE A 516 -10.42 6.99 26.70
C PHE A 516 -10.32 8.03 27.83
N GLN A 517 -11.17 9.07 27.82
CA GLN A 517 -11.35 9.98 28.95
C GLN A 517 -12.24 9.38 30.05
N VAL A 518 -13.12 8.43 29.72
CA VAL A 518 -13.95 7.76 30.73
C VAL A 518 -13.08 6.85 31.58
N LEU A 519 -13.32 6.86 32.90
CA LEU A 519 -12.70 5.92 33.82
C LEU A 519 -13.01 4.46 33.43
N ASN A 520 -11.98 3.60 33.45
CA ASN A 520 -12.10 2.18 33.08
C ASN A 520 -12.94 1.33 34.04
N LYS A 521 -13.53 1.91 35.09
CA LYS A 521 -14.54 1.29 35.96
C LYS A 521 -15.90 1.11 35.28
N HIS A 522 -16.20 1.88 34.24
CA HIS A 522 -17.48 1.82 33.53
C HIS A 522 -17.46 0.72 32.46
N ARG A 523 -18.57 -0.02 32.35
CA ARG A 523 -18.79 -0.98 31.27
C ARG A 523 -19.21 -0.26 30.00
N PHE A 524 -18.69 -0.69 28.85
CA PHE A 524 -19.03 -0.17 27.53
C PHE A 524 -19.79 -1.18 26.69
N ILE A 525 -20.82 -0.71 26.00
CA ILE A 525 -21.41 -1.41 24.85
C ILE A 525 -21.20 -0.52 23.64
N ILE A 526 -20.48 -1.04 22.65
CA ILE A 526 -20.18 -0.33 21.41
C ILE A 526 -20.98 -0.98 20.30
N VAL A 527 -21.83 -0.21 19.63
CA VAL A 527 -22.63 -0.67 18.48
C VAL A 527 -22.15 0.05 17.23
N GLU A 528 -21.66 -0.72 16.27
CA GLU A 528 -21.11 -0.21 15.02
C GLU A 528 -21.63 -1.03 13.83
N ASP A 529 -22.04 -0.34 12.77
CA ASP A 529 -22.25 -0.97 11.45
C ASP A 529 -20.91 -1.27 10.76
N THR A 530 -19.86 -0.54 11.15
CA THR A 530 -18.51 -0.61 10.60
C THR A 530 -17.52 -0.38 11.77
N ARG A 531 -16.75 -1.40 12.18
CA ARG A 531 -15.86 -1.38 13.38
C ARG A 531 -14.71 -0.38 13.24
N GLU A 532 -14.87 0.84 13.73
CA GLU A 532 -13.81 1.86 13.72
C GLU A 532 -13.16 2.04 15.10
N ILE A 533 -13.92 1.84 16.18
CA ILE A 533 -13.42 1.97 17.56
C ILE A 533 -12.48 0.80 17.91
N ASP A 534 -11.37 1.13 18.58
CA ASP A 534 -10.33 0.15 18.94
C ASP A 534 -10.65 -0.62 20.22
N VAL A 535 -11.55 -1.59 20.10
CA VAL A 535 -11.97 -2.45 21.22
C VAL A 535 -10.78 -3.23 21.80
N ASP A 536 -9.82 -3.65 20.99
CA ASP A 536 -8.66 -4.43 21.47
C ASP A 536 -7.74 -3.57 22.33
N THR A 537 -7.47 -2.34 21.92
CA THR A 537 -6.71 -1.39 22.76
C THR A 537 -7.48 -1.00 24.03
N MET A 538 -8.81 -0.88 23.98
CA MET A 538 -9.62 -0.69 25.18
C MET A 538 -9.47 -1.86 26.16
N ARG A 539 -9.60 -3.11 25.70
CA ARG A 539 -9.43 -4.31 26.55
C ARG A 539 -8.04 -4.37 27.16
N LYS A 540 -6.99 -4.10 26.37
CA LYS A 540 -5.60 -4.05 26.87
C LYS A 540 -5.40 -3.01 27.96
N ASN A 541 -6.16 -1.91 27.93
CA ASN A 541 -6.15 -0.85 28.94
C ASN A 541 -7.14 -1.07 30.10
N GLY A 542 -7.69 -2.28 30.23
CA GLY A 542 -8.51 -2.69 31.36
C GLY A 542 -9.98 -2.28 31.30
N TYR A 543 -10.49 -1.83 30.15
CA TYR A 543 -11.91 -1.53 29.98
C TYR A 543 -12.75 -2.81 29.84
N ASN A 544 -13.90 -2.85 30.50
CA ASN A 544 -14.93 -3.86 30.26
C ASN A 544 -15.79 -3.44 29.05
N VAL A 545 -15.56 -4.05 27.89
CA VAL A 545 -16.20 -3.65 26.63
C VAL A 545 -16.83 -4.83 25.88
N GLU A 546 -18.11 -4.68 25.59
CA GLU A 546 -18.88 -5.52 24.68
C GLU A 546 -19.02 -4.81 23.33
N SER A 547 -18.74 -5.52 22.24
CA SER A 547 -18.77 -4.95 20.88
C SER A 547 -19.83 -5.68 20.05
N LEU A 548 -20.86 -4.95 19.65
CA LEU A 548 -21.97 -5.45 18.86
C LEU A 548 -21.79 -4.99 17.41
N GLN A 549 -21.60 -5.95 16.50
CA GLN A 549 -21.58 -5.69 15.07
C GLN A 549 -23.01 -5.64 14.55
N ALA A 550 -23.40 -4.50 13.98
CA ALA A 550 -24.66 -4.33 13.29
C ALA A 550 -24.48 -4.47 11.77
N GLN A 551 -25.59 -4.70 11.09
CA GLN A 551 -25.69 -4.74 9.64
C GLN A 551 -25.38 -3.36 9.04
N SER A 552 -24.62 -3.35 7.94
CA SER A 552 -24.44 -2.14 7.15
C SER A 552 -25.74 -1.76 6.44
N PRO A 553 -26.18 -0.48 6.45
CA PRO A 553 -27.36 -0.04 5.70
C PRO A 553 -27.25 -0.29 4.19
N ILE A 554 -26.03 -0.41 3.66
CA ILE A 554 -25.74 -0.57 2.23
C ILE A 554 -25.78 -2.05 1.80
N ILE A 555 -25.43 -2.97 2.71
CA ILE A 555 -25.28 -4.40 2.42
C ILE A 555 -26.29 -5.17 3.27
N GLN A 556 -27.42 -5.52 2.66
CA GLN A 556 -28.45 -6.33 3.32
C GLN A 556 -28.12 -7.83 3.18
N THR A 557 -27.26 -8.34 4.04
CA THR A 557 -27.03 -9.79 4.20
C THR A 557 -28.04 -10.38 5.18
N GLY A 558 -28.57 -11.58 4.92
CA GLY A 558 -29.61 -12.20 5.76
C GLY A 558 -29.18 -12.63 7.18
N THR A 559 -27.92 -12.46 7.56
CA THR A 559 -27.37 -12.95 8.84
C THR A 559 -27.10 -11.86 9.87
N GLU A 560 -26.95 -10.59 9.47
CA GLU A 560 -26.65 -9.47 10.37
C GLU A 560 -27.93 -8.74 10.80
N LEU A 561 -28.00 -8.28 12.05
CA LEU A 561 -29.15 -7.53 12.57
C LEU A 561 -28.96 -6.02 12.35
N PRO A 562 -30.03 -5.25 12.07
CA PRO A 562 -29.94 -3.80 11.93
C PRO A 562 -29.52 -3.13 13.25
N VAL A 563 -28.94 -1.93 13.15
CA VAL A 563 -28.43 -1.16 14.30
C VAL A 563 -29.52 -0.94 15.35
N SER A 564 -30.76 -0.64 14.94
CA SER A 564 -31.91 -0.49 15.84
C SER A 564 -32.17 -1.72 16.71
N SER A 565 -32.06 -2.93 16.14
CA SER A 565 -32.17 -4.19 16.88
C SER A 565 -30.99 -4.38 17.84
N ALA A 566 -29.77 -4.06 17.41
CA ALA A 566 -28.58 -4.13 18.27
C ALA A 566 -28.70 -3.18 19.48
N ILE A 567 -29.25 -1.97 19.30
CA ILE A 567 -29.55 -1.05 20.40
C ILE A 567 -30.56 -1.69 21.36
N ARG A 568 -31.67 -2.27 20.88
CA ARG A 568 -32.65 -2.93 21.75
C ARG A 568 -32.06 -4.10 22.55
N VAL A 569 -31.15 -4.85 21.93
CA VAL A 569 -30.38 -5.91 22.61
C VAL A 569 -29.48 -5.30 23.68
N SER A 570 -28.77 -4.20 23.38
CA SER A 570 -27.87 -3.54 24.33
C SER A 570 -28.56 -3.13 25.63
N LEU A 571 -29.82 -2.72 25.58
CA LEU A 571 -30.62 -2.35 26.77
C LEU A 571 -30.88 -3.53 27.72
N ARG A 572 -30.67 -4.77 27.27
CA ARG A 572 -30.81 -5.99 28.09
C ARG A 572 -29.47 -6.51 28.63
N LEU A 573 -28.36 -5.88 28.25
CA LEU A 573 -27.01 -6.29 28.67
C LEU A 573 -26.57 -5.64 30.00
N GLY A 574 -27.46 -4.86 30.63
CA GLY A 574 -27.25 -4.19 31.91
C GLY A 574 -26.62 -2.81 31.77
N ASP A 575 -26.44 -2.16 32.92
CA ASP A 575 -25.94 -0.78 33.00
C ASP A 575 -24.56 -0.62 32.36
N SER A 576 -24.52 0.14 31.27
CA SER A 576 -23.32 0.35 30.46
C SER A 576 -23.34 1.74 29.83
N ALA A 577 -22.16 2.28 29.52
CA ALA A 577 -22.01 3.38 28.58
C ALA A 577 -22.31 2.86 27.17
N LEU A 578 -23.24 3.50 26.46
CA LEU A 578 -23.61 3.13 25.10
C LEU A 578 -22.92 4.05 24.12
N ILE A 579 -22.06 3.49 23.27
CA ILE A 579 -21.40 4.21 22.19
C ILE A 579 -21.93 3.71 20.85
N LEU A 580 -22.46 4.63 20.05
CA LEU A 580 -22.84 4.37 18.66
C LEU A 580 -21.76 4.89 17.72
N GLY A 581 -21.27 4.05 16.82
CA GLY A 581 -20.28 4.45 15.82
C GLY A 581 -20.75 5.65 15.01
N GLU A 582 -21.94 5.55 14.42
CA GLU A 582 -22.59 6.64 13.69
C GLU A 582 -24.11 6.48 13.69
N VAL A 583 -24.84 7.59 13.85
CA VAL A 583 -26.29 7.68 13.75
C VAL A 583 -26.64 8.21 12.36
N ARG A 584 -27.21 7.34 11.51
CA ARG A 584 -27.48 7.60 10.09
C ARG A 584 -28.96 7.56 9.72
N SER A 585 -29.71 6.62 10.31
CA SER A 585 -31.05 6.19 9.86
C SER A 585 -32.00 5.95 11.05
N GLU A 586 -32.95 5.02 10.91
CA GLU A 586 -34.04 4.72 11.86
C GLU A 586 -33.58 4.36 13.28
N GLU A 587 -32.32 3.96 13.46
CA GLU A 587 -31.74 3.69 14.77
C GLU A 587 -31.75 4.91 15.71
N ALA A 588 -31.82 6.13 15.15
CA ALA A 588 -31.94 7.36 15.93
C ALA A 588 -33.17 7.34 16.84
N ILE A 589 -34.33 6.91 16.34
CA ILE A 589 -35.57 6.84 17.13
C ILE A 589 -35.37 5.91 18.32
N THR A 590 -34.81 4.72 18.06
CA THR A 590 -34.59 3.71 19.10
C THR A 590 -33.57 4.20 20.14
N LEU A 591 -32.49 4.87 19.72
CA LEU A 591 -31.51 5.49 20.62
C LEU A 591 -32.18 6.52 21.54
N TYR A 592 -32.91 7.47 20.97
CA TYR A 592 -33.51 8.55 21.73
C TYR A 592 -34.66 8.09 22.63
N GLU A 593 -35.39 7.04 22.23
CA GLU A 593 -36.31 6.33 23.12
C GLU A 593 -35.57 5.72 24.32
N ALA A 594 -34.46 5.02 24.08
CA ALA A 594 -33.64 4.41 25.13
C ALA A 594 -33.09 5.45 26.12
N MET A 595 -32.59 6.58 25.61
CA MET A 595 -32.11 7.69 26.44
C MET A 595 -33.21 8.27 27.32
N ARG A 596 -34.43 8.40 26.79
CA ARG A 596 -35.57 8.97 27.52
C ARG A 596 -36.09 8.10 28.65
N VAL A 597 -36.10 6.78 28.48
CA VAL A 597 -36.59 5.86 29.52
C VAL A 597 -35.55 5.61 30.62
N GLY A 598 -34.37 6.24 30.54
CA GLY A 598 -33.29 6.07 31.52
C GLY A 598 -32.72 4.65 31.53
N ALA A 599 -32.91 3.87 30.46
CA ALA A 599 -32.41 2.49 30.35
C ALA A 599 -30.88 2.42 30.22
N LEU A 600 -30.22 3.58 30.19
CA LEU A 600 -28.77 3.73 30.11
C LEU A 600 -28.34 4.52 31.35
N ALA A 601 -27.65 3.85 32.29
CA ALA A 601 -27.25 4.43 33.56
C ALA A 601 -25.97 5.28 33.49
N ASN A 602 -25.26 5.28 32.36
CA ASN A 602 -23.97 5.94 32.18
C ASN A 602 -23.97 6.85 30.93
N ILE A 603 -22.79 7.10 30.38
CA ILE A 603 -22.55 7.93 29.20
C ILE A 603 -23.25 7.35 27.95
N VAL A 604 -23.92 8.23 27.20
CA VAL A 604 -24.42 7.91 25.85
C VAL A 604 -23.73 8.82 24.85
N GLY A 605 -23.08 8.21 23.87
CA GLY A 605 -22.24 8.90 22.91
C GLY A 605 -22.41 8.38 21.50
N GLY A 606 -22.28 9.25 20.50
CA GLY A 606 -22.17 8.78 19.11
C GLY A 606 -21.71 9.85 18.14
N THR A 607 -21.45 9.43 16.89
CA THR A 607 -21.19 10.38 15.80
C THR A 607 -22.42 10.58 14.93
N ILE A 608 -22.52 11.75 14.29
CA ILE A 608 -23.58 12.04 13.33
C ILE A 608 -23.06 13.00 12.24
N HIS A 609 -23.65 12.95 11.06
CA HIS A 609 -23.38 13.96 10.04
C HIS A 609 -24.16 15.25 10.32
N GLY A 610 -23.45 16.37 10.37
CA GLY A 610 -24.02 17.70 10.58
C GLY A 610 -22.89 18.72 10.72
N ASP A 611 -23.02 19.88 10.11
CA ASP A 611 -21.99 20.94 10.12
C ASP A 611 -22.24 22.02 11.18
N SER A 612 -23.38 21.95 11.86
CA SER A 612 -23.82 22.90 12.88
C SER A 612 -24.76 22.21 13.88
N PRO A 613 -24.92 22.78 15.11
CA PRO A 613 -25.88 22.26 16.09
C PRO A 613 -27.32 22.21 15.55
N TYR A 614 -27.74 23.24 14.81
CA TYR A 614 -29.03 23.24 14.13
C TYR A 614 -29.11 22.16 13.05
N GLY A 615 -28.07 21.98 12.22
CA GLY A 615 -28.05 20.91 11.21
C GLY A 615 -28.14 19.52 11.82
N VAL A 616 -27.57 19.31 13.02
CA VAL A 616 -27.76 18.06 13.78
C VAL A 616 -29.22 17.90 14.22
N PHE A 617 -29.85 18.96 14.74
CA PHE A 617 -31.26 18.94 15.09
C PHE A 617 -32.16 18.67 13.89
N ASP A 618 -31.95 19.38 12.78
CA ASP A 618 -32.72 19.25 11.55
C ASP A 618 -32.64 17.80 11.04
N ARG A 619 -31.43 17.23 11.01
CA ARG A 619 -31.24 15.82 10.66
C ARG A 619 -31.95 14.86 11.61
N VAL A 620 -31.81 15.04 12.92
CA VAL A 620 -32.37 14.08 13.89
C VAL A 620 -33.89 14.17 13.97
N VAL A 621 -34.42 15.40 14.00
CA VAL A 621 -35.84 15.64 14.27
C VAL A 621 -36.65 15.67 12.98
N ASN A 622 -36.19 16.36 11.95
CA ASN A 622 -36.95 16.54 10.72
C ASN A 622 -36.67 15.41 9.71
N ASP A 623 -35.40 15.02 9.49
CA ASP A 623 -35.10 13.93 8.55
C ASP A 623 -35.39 12.54 9.16
N LEU A 624 -34.92 12.30 10.38
CA LEU A 624 -35.02 11.00 11.06
C LEU A 624 -36.27 10.87 11.95
N HIS A 625 -37.12 11.90 11.98
CA HIS A 625 -38.42 11.89 12.63
C HIS A 625 -38.37 11.59 14.15
N VAL A 626 -37.24 11.90 14.82
CA VAL A 626 -37.14 11.81 16.28
C VAL A 626 -37.98 12.92 16.91
N PRO A 627 -38.84 12.64 17.90
CA PRO A 627 -39.61 13.68 18.56
C PRO A 627 -38.72 14.76 19.20
N ILE A 628 -39.11 16.04 19.08
CA ILE A 628 -38.42 17.20 19.68
C ILE A 628 -38.11 16.97 21.17
N THR A 629 -39.08 16.43 21.91
CA THR A 629 -38.93 16.13 23.34
C THR A 629 -37.83 15.12 23.61
N SER A 630 -37.59 14.19 22.69
CA SER A 630 -36.54 13.18 22.80
C SER A 630 -35.17 13.75 22.45
N PHE A 631 -35.06 14.63 21.45
CA PHE A 631 -33.80 15.29 21.09
C PHE A 631 -33.15 16.02 22.27
N LYS A 632 -33.97 16.58 23.17
CA LYS A 632 -33.50 17.24 24.42
C LYS A 632 -32.74 16.32 25.36
N ALA A 633 -32.73 15.00 25.16
CA ALA A 633 -31.87 14.08 25.90
C ALA A 633 -30.38 14.25 25.55
N THR A 634 -30.05 14.87 24.41
CA THR A 634 -28.69 15.29 24.05
C THR A 634 -28.28 16.50 24.90
N ASP A 635 -27.12 16.45 25.55
CA ASP A 635 -26.59 17.54 26.38
C ASP A 635 -25.59 18.38 25.62
N ILE A 636 -24.62 17.77 24.94
CA ILE A 636 -23.51 18.45 24.28
C ILE A 636 -23.40 18.02 22.81
N ILE A 637 -23.24 18.98 21.92
CA ILE A 637 -22.90 18.75 20.51
C ILE A 637 -21.51 19.33 20.25
N VAL A 638 -20.60 18.51 19.74
CA VAL A 638 -19.26 18.92 19.36
C VAL A 638 -19.15 18.91 17.84
N ILE A 639 -18.83 20.05 17.23
CA ILE A 639 -18.67 20.15 15.78
C ILE A 639 -17.18 20.04 15.42
N THR A 640 -16.85 19.09 14.55
CA THR A 640 -15.52 18.91 13.95
C THR A 640 -15.56 19.29 12.47
N SER A 641 -14.54 20.03 11.99
CA SER A 641 -14.48 20.50 10.61
C SER A 641 -13.06 20.45 10.03
N ILE A 642 -12.96 20.50 8.70
CA ILE A 642 -11.70 20.64 7.98
C ILE A 642 -11.54 22.11 7.58
N ILE A 643 -10.55 22.79 8.16
CA ILE A 643 -10.13 24.14 7.79
C ILE A 643 -9.11 24.02 6.65
N LYS A 644 -9.27 24.84 5.61
CA LYS A 644 -8.39 24.86 4.43
C LYS A 644 -7.60 26.16 4.39
N SER A 645 -6.33 26.09 4.00
CA SER A 645 -5.56 27.28 3.62
C SER A 645 -6.19 27.97 2.40
N PRO A 646 -5.97 29.29 2.17
CA PRO A 646 -6.50 30.00 1.00
C PRO A 646 -6.18 29.32 -0.34
N GLY A 647 -4.97 28.74 -0.49
CA GLY A 647 -4.57 27.99 -1.68
C GLY A 647 -5.09 26.55 -1.76
N GLY A 648 -5.90 26.08 -0.81
CA GLY A 648 -6.52 24.74 -0.80
C GLY A 648 -5.57 23.55 -0.55
N LEU A 649 -4.25 23.78 -0.54
CA LEU A 649 -3.22 22.74 -0.40
C LEU A 649 -3.13 22.17 1.02
N LYS A 650 -3.24 23.02 2.06
CA LYS A 650 -3.20 22.57 3.46
C LYS A 650 -4.62 22.32 3.98
N LYS A 651 -4.83 21.16 4.59
CA LYS A 651 -6.08 20.77 5.25
C LYS A 651 -5.78 20.43 6.70
N GLU A 652 -6.43 21.13 7.62
CA GLU A 652 -6.28 20.91 9.06
C GLU A 652 -7.64 20.60 9.68
N ARG A 653 -7.65 19.73 10.69
CA ARG A 653 -8.88 19.35 11.38
C ARG A 653 -8.97 20.15 12.68
N ARG A 654 -10.12 20.74 12.94
CA ARG A 654 -10.41 21.56 14.13
C ARG A 654 -11.77 21.20 14.71
N VAL A 655 -11.87 21.24 16.03
CA VAL A 655 -13.15 21.40 16.72
C VAL A 655 -13.55 22.86 16.53
N THR A 656 -14.69 23.11 15.90
CA THR A 656 -15.15 24.47 15.60
C THR A 656 -16.14 25.00 16.61
N ARG A 657 -16.90 24.12 17.26
CA ARG A 657 -17.89 24.48 18.29
C ARG A 657 -18.02 23.40 19.34
N ILE A 658 -18.19 23.83 20.59
CA ILE A 658 -18.72 23.02 21.68
C ILE A 658 -20.00 23.70 22.14
N THR A 659 -21.14 23.06 21.89
CA THR A 659 -22.46 23.65 22.07
C THR A 659 -23.26 22.84 23.08
N GLU A 660 -23.87 23.50 24.06
CA GLU A 660 -24.87 22.86 24.91
C GLU A 660 -26.27 22.92 24.29
N VAL A 661 -27.06 21.88 24.56
CA VAL A 661 -28.47 21.81 24.20
C VAL A 661 -29.31 22.05 25.46
N ARG A 662 -29.85 23.27 25.58
CA ARG A 662 -30.75 23.68 26.66
C ARG A 662 -32.05 22.88 26.62
N LYS A 663 -32.73 22.77 27.76
CA LYS A 663 -33.90 21.88 27.90
C LYS A 663 -35.24 22.61 27.77
N ARG A 664 -35.23 23.93 27.96
CA ARG A 664 -36.42 24.79 28.03
C ARG A 664 -36.70 25.54 26.72
N TRP A 665 -37.22 24.83 25.74
CA TRP A 665 -37.72 25.35 24.45
C TRP A 665 -38.82 24.42 23.91
N THR A 666 -39.60 24.82 22.92
CA THR A 666 -40.79 24.07 22.49
C THR A 666 -40.86 23.82 20.99
N THR A 667 -40.63 24.85 20.17
CA THR A 667 -40.98 24.85 18.75
C THR A 667 -39.81 25.21 17.85
N ASP A 668 -39.16 26.35 18.06
CA ASP A 668 -38.08 26.86 17.22
C ASP A 668 -36.79 26.93 18.05
N PRO A 669 -35.88 25.96 17.88
CA PRO A 669 -34.70 25.87 18.74
C PRO A 669 -33.73 27.05 18.56
N VAL A 670 -33.76 27.74 17.42
CA VAL A 670 -32.89 28.90 17.19
C VAL A 670 -33.46 30.12 17.90
N LYS A 671 -34.76 30.42 17.71
CA LYS A 671 -35.40 31.58 18.35
C LYS A 671 -35.50 31.44 19.87
N GLU A 672 -35.66 30.22 20.36
CA GLU A 672 -35.80 29.93 21.78
C GLU A 672 -34.46 29.68 22.48
N ASN A 673 -33.32 29.96 21.82
CA ASN A 673 -31.97 29.77 22.35
C ASN A 673 -31.74 28.35 22.90
N ALA A 674 -32.19 27.32 22.17
CA ALA A 674 -31.96 25.93 22.53
C ALA A 674 -30.49 25.53 22.43
N PHE A 675 -29.73 26.17 21.54
CA PHE A 675 -28.30 25.94 21.34
C PHE A 675 -27.51 27.12 21.90
N VAL A 676 -26.60 26.84 22.83
CA VAL A 676 -25.66 27.84 23.33
C VAL A 676 -24.24 27.35 23.13
N ASP A 677 -23.49 28.09 22.30
CA ASP A 677 -22.08 27.81 22.07
C ASP A 677 -21.31 28.18 23.34
N LEU A 678 -20.65 27.20 23.95
CA LEU A 678 -19.74 27.39 25.09
C LEU A 678 -18.35 27.78 24.62
N MET A 679 -17.93 27.26 23.47
CA MET A 679 -16.70 27.64 22.80
C MET A 679 -16.88 27.69 21.29
N VAL A 680 -16.21 28.65 20.64
CA VAL A 680 -16.26 28.87 19.20
C VAL A 680 -14.85 29.06 18.65
N TYR A 681 -14.56 28.41 17.52
CA TYR A 681 -13.27 28.52 16.86
C TYR A 681 -13.11 29.86 16.15
N ASN A 682 -11.98 30.49 16.38
CA ASN A 682 -11.57 31.72 15.73
C ASN A 682 -10.50 31.42 14.67
N ALA A 683 -10.82 31.70 13.41
CA ALA A 683 -9.94 31.41 12.29
C ALA A 683 -8.73 32.34 12.19
N GLU A 684 -8.76 33.50 12.85
CA GLU A 684 -7.63 34.45 12.88
C GLU A 684 -6.55 34.01 13.87
N THR A 685 -6.96 33.55 15.06
CA THR A 685 -6.06 33.08 16.12
C THR A 685 -5.72 31.60 16.01
N ASP A 686 -6.49 30.84 15.20
CA ASP A 686 -6.45 29.36 15.14
C ASP A 686 -6.69 28.69 16.50
N GLU A 687 -7.54 29.30 17.32
CA GLU A 687 -7.85 28.88 18.69
C GLU A 687 -9.34 28.65 18.89
N LEU A 688 -9.68 27.76 19.82
CA LEU A 688 -11.05 27.56 20.29
C LEU A 688 -11.29 28.46 21.51
N GLU A 689 -12.10 29.50 21.35
CA GLU A 689 -12.25 30.58 22.34
C GLU A 689 -13.52 30.41 23.18
N PRO A 690 -13.48 30.65 24.49
CA PRO A 690 -14.66 30.58 25.36
C PRO A 690 -15.61 31.75 25.10
N THR A 691 -16.91 31.48 25.01
CA THR A 691 -17.94 32.52 24.84
C THR A 691 -18.30 33.18 26.17
N ASP A 692 -18.97 34.33 26.11
CA ASP A 692 -19.49 35.02 27.31
C ASP A 692 -20.43 34.13 28.13
N ALA A 693 -21.19 33.24 27.47
CA ALA A 693 -22.08 32.30 28.13
C ALA A 693 -21.31 31.32 29.03
N LEU A 694 -20.14 30.85 28.59
CA LEU A 694 -19.29 29.99 29.41
C LEU A 694 -18.60 30.79 30.52
N GLN A 695 -18.03 31.96 30.20
CA GLN A 695 -17.27 32.77 31.16
C GLN A 695 -18.13 33.27 32.32
N SER A 696 -19.38 33.66 32.04
CA SER A 696 -20.37 34.07 33.04
C SER A 696 -21.01 32.91 33.80
N GLY A 697 -20.69 31.66 33.45
CA GLY A 697 -21.29 30.48 34.04
C GLY A 697 -22.77 30.30 33.68
N ASP A 698 -23.23 30.76 32.51
CA ASP A 698 -24.63 30.67 32.06
C ASP A 698 -25.01 29.33 31.39
N SER A 699 -24.18 28.29 31.58
CA SER A 699 -24.48 26.95 31.08
C SER A 699 -25.56 26.26 31.93
N GLU A 700 -26.67 25.84 31.32
CA GLU A 700 -27.72 25.07 32.00
C GLU A 700 -27.19 23.68 32.41
N ILE A 701 -26.36 23.06 31.56
CA ILE A 701 -25.83 21.72 31.79
C ILE A 701 -24.80 21.72 32.93
N ILE A 702 -23.88 22.70 32.96
CA ILE A 702 -22.90 22.80 34.03
C ILE A 702 -23.59 23.12 35.37
N LYS A 703 -24.60 24.01 35.38
CA LYS A 703 -25.41 24.27 36.59
C LYS A 703 -26.08 22.99 37.09
N ARG A 704 -26.68 22.19 36.19
CA ARG A 704 -27.27 20.88 36.54
C ARG A 704 -26.25 19.94 37.18
N ILE A 705 -25.06 19.81 36.61
CA ILE A 705 -23.97 18.98 37.15
C ILE A 705 -23.53 19.48 38.53
N SER A 706 -23.23 20.78 38.66
CA SER A 706 -22.78 21.39 39.91
C SER A 706 -23.79 21.24 41.04
N SER A 707 -25.10 21.25 40.73
CA SER A 707 -26.16 21.08 41.72
C SER A 707 -26.18 19.69 42.37
N ASN A 708 -25.62 18.68 41.70
CA ASN A 708 -25.52 17.30 42.19
C ASN A 708 -24.22 17.03 42.97
N VAL A 709 -23.28 17.97 42.97
CA VAL A 709 -22.01 17.87 43.70
C VAL A 709 -22.04 18.82 44.87
N VAL A 710 -22.07 18.27 46.09
CA VAL A 710 -22.26 19.03 47.34
C VAL A 710 -21.30 20.22 47.45
N VAL A 711 -20.03 20.02 47.09
CA VAL A 711 -18.97 21.04 47.22
C VAL A 711 -19.11 22.18 46.19
N TRP A 712 -19.75 21.94 45.05
CA TRP A 712 -19.88 22.91 43.96
C TRP A 712 -21.22 23.63 43.92
N LYS A 713 -22.11 23.27 44.84
CA LYS A 713 -23.49 23.75 44.85
C LYS A 713 -23.51 25.28 44.94
N ASN A 714 -24.00 25.92 43.89
CA ASN A 714 -24.12 27.38 43.73
C ASN A 714 -22.79 28.15 43.71
N ASP A 715 -21.65 27.50 43.50
CA ASP A 715 -20.35 28.18 43.42
C ASP A 715 -19.64 27.90 42.10
N TRP A 716 -19.73 28.87 41.19
CA TRP A 716 -19.07 28.83 39.89
C TRP A 716 -17.55 28.79 40.00
N ASN A 717 -16.95 29.37 41.04
CA ASN A 717 -15.49 29.46 41.17
C ASN A 717 -14.87 28.08 41.39
N PHE A 718 -15.53 27.21 42.18
CA PHE A 718 -15.06 25.83 42.33
C PHE A 718 -15.21 25.03 41.03
N VAL A 719 -16.33 25.16 40.33
CA VAL A 719 -16.53 24.47 39.04
C VAL A 719 -15.48 24.92 38.02
N TRP A 720 -15.27 26.24 37.90
CA TRP A 720 -14.26 26.80 37.03
C TRP A 720 -12.84 26.42 37.47
N GLY A 721 -12.59 26.35 38.78
CA GLY A 721 -11.33 25.86 39.36
C GLY A 721 -11.01 24.43 38.95
N ASP A 722 -11.99 23.53 38.95
CA ASP A 722 -11.84 22.15 38.46
C ASP A 722 -11.50 22.11 36.96
N ILE A 723 -12.22 22.89 36.14
CA ILE A 723 -11.93 23.02 34.70
C ILE A 723 -10.50 23.55 34.47
N MET A 724 -10.07 24.54 35.25
CA MET A 724 -8.73 25.11 35.16
C MET A 724 -7.65 24.15 35.64
N LEU A 725 -7.91 23.34 36.68
CA LEU A 725 -7.02 22.26 37.10
C LEU A 725 -6.82 21.24 35.98
N ARG A 726 -7.92 20.79 35.34
CA ARG A 726 -7.87 19.87 34.19
C ARG A 726 -7.09 20.47 33.02
N LYS A 727 -7.31 21.76 32.71
CA LYS A 727 -6.56 22.48 31.69
C LYS A 727 -5.05 22.46 31.99
N ALA A 728 -4.67 22.80 33.23
CA ALA A 728 -3.27 22.80 33.65
C ALA A 728 -2.66 21.39 33.56
N TRP A 729 -3.41 20.37 33.96
CA TRP A 729 -2.99 18.97 33.81
C TRP A 729 -2.75 18.59 32.36
N PHE A 730 -3.66 18.97 31.46
CA PHE A 730 -3.49 18.75 30.02
C PHE A 730 -2.28 19.49 29.45
N ASP A 731 -2.05 20.74 29.86
CA ASP A 731 -0.89 21.53 29.44
C ASP A 731 0.42 20.81 29.81
N GLU A 732 0.51 20.23 31.01
CA GLU A 732 1.69 19.48 31.47
C GLU A 732 1.86 18.15 30.74
N LEU A 733 0.78 17.39 30.52
CA LEU A 733 0.84 16.16 29.71
C LEU A 733 1.38 16.45 28.31
N VAL A 734 0.92 17.52 27.67
CA VAL A 734 1.37 17.93 26.32
C VAL A 734 2.83 18.39 26.34
N LYS A 735 3.25 19.16 27.35
CA LYS A 735 4.66 19.57 27.51
C LYS A 735 5.58 18.36 27.57
N ILE A 736 5.24 17.35 28.37
CA ILE A 736 6.01 16.11 28.45
C ILE A 736 5.90 15.31 27.15
N GLY A 737 4.72 15.26 26.55
CA GLY A 737 4.47 14.59 25.27
C GLY A 737 5.23 15.18 24.07
N ASN A 738 5.72 16.42 24.17
CA ASN A 738 6.63 16.99 23.18
C ASN A 738 8.04 16.38 23.26
N LEU A 739 8.47 15.95 24.45
CA LEU A 739 9.72 15.24 24.67
C LEU A 739 9.56 13.73 24.41
N SER A 740 8.48 13.15 24.93
CA SER A 740 8.18 11.71 24.85
C SER A 740 6.78 11.48 24.26
N PRO A 741 6.64 11.39 22.93
CA PRO A 741 5.33 11.27 22.27
C PRO A 741 4.48 10.08 22.74
N GLU A 742 5.12 8.99 23.18
CA GLU A 742 4.45 7.79 23.69
C GLU A 742 3.58 8.05 24.93
N MET A 743 3.90 9.09 25.72
CA MET A 743 3.12 9.50 26.89
C MET A 743 1.78 10.18 26.53
N LEU A 744 1.55 10.50 25.27
CA LEU A 744 0.24 10.98 24.82
C LEU A 744 -0.64 9.85 24.27
N GLU A 745 -0.10 8.64 24.13
CA GLU A 745 -0.85 7.50 23.63
C GLU A 745 -1.82 6.94 24.69
N SER A 746 -2.82 6.21 24.22
CA SER A 746 -3.88 5.65 25.07
C SER A 746 -3.37 4.87 26.28
N ASN A 747 -2.28 4.10 26.12
CA ASN A 747 -1.77 3.23 27.19
C ASN A 747 -1.28 4.02 28.41
N PHE A 748 -0.53 5.09 28.18
CA PHE A 748 -0.12 5.98 29.26
C PHE A 748 -1.30 6.83 29.75
N TYR A 749 -2.08 7.38 28.81
CA TYR A 749 -3.15 8.33 29.12
C TYR A 749 -4.22 7.75 30.05
N VAL A 750 -4.64 6.49 29.85
CA VAL A 750 -5.62 5.83 30.73
C VAL A 750 -5.10 5.75 32.18
N THR A 751 -3.80 5.47 32.33
CA THR A 751 -3.15 5.43 33.65
C THR A 751 -3.08 6.83 34.26
N ALA A 752 -2.73 7.84 33.47
CA ALA A 752 -2.67 9.24 33.90
C ALA A 752 -4.05 9.78 34.32
N ASN A 753 -5.10 9.46 33.56
CA ASN A 753 -6.47 9.82 33.89
C ASN A 753 -6.94 9.15 35.19
N SER A 754 -6.63 7.86 35.37
CA SER A 754 -6.92 7.16 36.64
C SER A 754 -6.20 7.79 37.83
N ALA A 755 -4.93 8.21 37.64
CA ALA A 755 -4.17 8.90 38.67
C ALA A 755 -4.76 10.28 39.01
N PHE A 756 -5.21 11.04 38.01
CA PHE A 756 -5.93 12.31 38.20
C PHE A 756 -7.08 12.15 39.18
N HIS A 757 -7.98 11.21 38.92
CA HIS A 757 -9.14 10.97 39.78
C HIS A 757 -8.78 10.45 41.17
N ASN A 758 -7.84 9.51 41.27
CA ASN A 758 -7.42 8.96 42.57
C ASN A 758 -6.77 10.03 43.46
N ILE A 759 -5.89 10.86 42.90
CA ILE A 759 -5.24 11.93 43.65
C ILE A 759 -6.28 12.99 44.05
N TYR A 760 -7.16 13.38 43.12
CA TYR A 760 -8.24 14.32 43.40
C TYR A 760 -9.12 13.85 44.58
N GLU A 761 -9.60 12.61 44.54
CA GLU A 761 -10.48 12.04 45.56
C GLU A 761 -9.77 11.88 46.91
N ASN A 762 -8.56 11.29 46.91
CA ASN A 762 -7.78 11.06 48.13
C ASN A 762 -7.44 12.37 48.82
N LYS A 763 -7.04 13.39 48.04
CA LYS A 763 -6.64 14.68 48.60
C LYS A 763 -7.84 15.46 49.14
N THR A 764 -8.94 15.48 48.40
CA THR A 764 -10.18 16.13 48.84
C THR A 764 -10.72 15.48 50.10
N THR A 765 -10.70 14.14 50.19
CA THR A 765 -11.12 13.38 51.37
C THR A 765 -10.22 13.65 52.57
N ALA A 766 -8.90 13.71 52.38
CA ALA A 766 -7.94 13.95 53.46
C ALA A 766 -8.03 15.36 54.04
N LEU A 767 -8.27 16.37 53.21
CA LEU A 767 -8.37 17.78 53.64
C LEU A 767 -9.78 18.17 54.12
N GLY A 768 -10.82 17.45 53.68
CA GLY A 768 -12.22 17.79 53.94
C GLY A 768 -12.75 18.98 53.11
N TYR A 769 -11.92 19.55 52.23
CA TYR A 769 -12.27 20.61 51.26
C TYR A 769 -11.37 20.48 50.02
N ILE A 770 -11.71 21.17 48.94
CA ILE A 770 -10.95 21.12 47.69
C ILE A 770 -9.83 22.17 47.70
N ASN A 771 -8.59 21.72 47.48
CA ASN A 771 -7.43 22.58 47.28
C ASN A 771 -6.74 22.22 45.95
N TYR A 772 -7.02 22.98 44.90
CA TYR A 772 -6.53 22.69 43.55
C TYR A 772 -5.00 22.76 43.42
N ASP A 773 -4.34 23.66 44.16
CA ASP A 773 -2.88 23.82 44.09
C ASP A 773 -2.15 22.61 44.69
N GLU A 774 -2.66 22.05 45.79
CA GLU A 774 -2.09 20.83 46.37
C GLU A 774 -2.36 19.60 45.52
N ILE A 775 -3.57 19.49 44.95
CA ILE A 775 -3.90 18.41 44.01
C ILE A 775 -2.95 18.46 42.81
N PHE A 776 -2.75 19.65 42.23
CA PHE A 776 -1.84 19.83 41.10
C PHE A 776 -0.40 19.47 41.47
N ARG A 777 0.07 19.86 42.66
CA ARG A 777 1.41 19.49 43.14
C ARG A 777 1.60 17.96 43.24
N ASP A 778 0.61 17.26 43.78
CA ASP A 778 0.65 15.80 43.92
C ASP A 778 0.58 15.10 42.54
N LEU A 779 -0.16 15.68 41.59
CA LEU A 779 -0.18 15.22 40.19
C LEU A 779 1.18 15.38 39.50
N MET A 780 1.84 16.53 39.69
CA MET A 780 3.19 16.76 39.15
C MET A 780 4.20 15.78 39.74
N HIS A 781 4.14 15.55 41.05
CA HIS A 781 5.00 14.56 41.69
C HIS A 781 4.77 13.14 41.13
N TRP A 782 3.51 12.74 40.93
CA TRP A 782 3.19 11.47 40.30
C TRP A 782 3.75 11.36 38.88
N LEU A 783 3.65 12.44 38.11
CA LEU A 783 4.10 12.50 36.72
C LEU A 783 5.64 12.41 36.62
N GLU A 784 6.37 13.08 37.53
CA GLU A 784 7.83 12.99 37.64
C GLU A 784 8.30 11.56 37.92
N LEU A 785 7.67 10.87 38.88
CA LEU A 785 7.99 9.48 39.22
C LEU A 785 7.77 8.50 38.05
N LYS A 786 6.83 8.82 37.16
CA LYS A 786 6.57 8.02 35.96
C LYS A 786 7.58 8.30 34.86
N LYS A 787 8.02 9.54 34.74
CA LYS A 787 9.05 9.96 33.77
C LYS A 787 10.38 9.27 34.01
N GLU A 788 10.78 9.03 35.25
CA GLU A 788 12.06 8.35 35.57
C GLU A 788 12.06 6.85 35.24
N LYS A 789 10.88 6.24 35.02
CA LYS A 789 10.72 4.79 34.77
C LYS A 789 10.54 4.43 33.29
N THR A 790 10.35 5.43 32.44
CA THR A 790 10.22 5.35 30.98
C THR A 790 11.46 5.92 30.33
#